data_AF-A0A8T4WGD3-F1
#
_entry.id   AF-A0A8T4WGD3-F1
#
_cell.length_a   1.000
_cell.length_b   1.000
_cell.length_c   1.000
_cell.angle_alpha   90.00
_cell.angle_beta   90.00
_cell.angle_gamma   90.00
#
_symmetry.space_group_name_H-M   'P 1'
#
loop_
_entity.id
_entity.type
_entity.pdbx_description
1 polymer ?
#
loop_
_entity_poly.entity_id
_entity_poly.type
_entity_poly.pdbx_seq_one_letter_code
_entity_poly.pdbx_strand_id
1 'polypeptide(L)'
;MDRSKLLIVVMFAAIMVLPGVVMISVMADPFHPQQTGASMDIAVVGADRCPSVVSSLRLDNESLMVNEYSSVAIALSYSPDVLILADQILSTNETALVESFVENGGGLFYLLGPQSSQNGTTLQNLGVISTAELEVSDDNADVVIRPMNQDTPLTSFDWSSSPTAQKMTILSSLAEETSVILANETGFETGGAPVLTRTIRGDGEIIVFTPWLTLDETGNEINEQITLWPYFNYFTYSTATYLSGQEPLSYAAWPYSPAPHRTQQIIIGIIVLVLGITTVSAYRTMKRRSKEQEVLTEIERAELLVETEEEISEWEEIGMHRQISGFLIQLFITLLIVIPRVVLSIMIYPRFIMPFPQASGWFSFSVNLFQGLWVVFDLGTSVALAKYFAEYRVDEPQEAVKYAQIFVWFQLLTGMVQITGVAFLGSILFPHTYLAHLSYVFIAHSLFQFPGFTLLFVHVFRGMNRIDLQQIINILYWAVFNIAAPYIMILVFRWWGSQNPIFGQALGGAIGQAVGMYFNEWLTFGVSVYLFKRLGFNVGTLFRVDFDMKQIKKALRFGAKWTVGAAAVPIVWFVQMVVVSTNLLNWSALQGQFQLAWDLALLVSVVGLFMESMLGGISEAYSHAKEKLTELYTAQALRWGAFFVFWLISGLAAVGARAILGAAGEAWSYAAVLLQFFLVFQLMGFWSWLGDWVFAAAERTDLAAGVWILEQSIRAVGMVFFVVYEPVVLGIYLGAMPGIITAYSIALFIKNIAVWTLIRRKITAPKLYAWQSYVGPALAALANYFVLEILSQLFWGGVDDLITSAILFFIATLPSLYFYSFVSGLTGAWDENTLAEFGKSANMVKVAGIGWLARRFYGAVAAGAKISPLHDNFPIDVYESAMEEAESLTQEKKKLEI
;
A
#
# COMPACT_ATOMS: atom_id res chain seq x y z
N MET A 1 -42.15 7.01 14.79
CA MET A 1 -40.72 6.83 15.11
C MET A 1 -40.32 7.97 16.03
N ASP A 2 -39.74 7.69 17.20
CA ASP A 2 -39.30 8.70 18.16
C ASP A 2 -38.32 9.71 17.50
N ARG A 3 -38.44 11.03 17.75
CA ARG A 3 -37.60 12.08 17.11
C ARG A 3 -36.10 11.80 17.28
N SER A 4 -35.73 11.10 18.34
CA SER A 4 -34.37 10.66 18.65
C SER A 4 -33.89 9.48 17.77
N LYS A 5 -34.76 8.48 17.51
CA LYS A 5 -34.50 7.41 16.55
C LYS A 5 -34.37 7.98 15.13
N LEU A 6 -35.17 8.99 14.80
CA LEU A 6 -35.02 9.74 13.56
C LEU A 6 -33.65 10.42 13.46
N LEU A 7 -33.16 11.09 14.51
CA LEU A 7 -31.83 11.71 14.51
C LEU A 7 -30.66 10.72 14.39
N ILE A 8 -30.74 9.56 15.05
CA ILE A 8 -29.70 8.50 14.91
C ILE A 8 -29.76 7.88 13.53
N VAL A 9 -30.96 7.60 13.01
CA VAL A 9 -31.14 7.08 11.64
C VAL A 9 -30.69 8.13 10.63
N VAL A 10 -30.95 9.42 10.85
CA VAL A 10 -30.49 10.53 10.00
C VAL A 10 -28.98 10.70 10.11
N MET A 11 -28.37 10.54 11.29
CA MET A 11 -26.92 10.56 11.45
C MET A 11 -26.29 9.37 10.73
N PHE A 12 -26.76 8.14 10.95
CA PHE A 12 -26.27 6.96 10.25
C PHE A 12 -26.52 7.05 8.75
N ALA A 13 -27.66 7.57 8.32
CA ALA A 13 -27.94 7.84 6.91
C ALA A 13 -27.01 8.92 6.36
N ALA A 14 -26.76 10.01 7.07
CA ALA A 14 -25.82 11.07 6.65
C ALA A 14 -24.38 10.55 6.58
N ILE A 15 -23.97 9.73 7.55
CA ILE A 15 -22.67 9.03 7.57
C ILE A 15 -22.57 8.05 6.37
N MET A 16 -23.63 7.29 6.07
CA MET A 16 -23.64 6.35 4.95
C MET A 16 -23.75 7.03 3.58
N VAL A 17 -24.41 8.18 3.50
CA VAL A 17 -24.61 9.00 2.29
C VAL A 17 -23.40 9.90 2.04
N LEU A 18 -22.51 10.05 3.03
CA LEU A 18 -21.35 10.94 2.97
C LEU A 18 -20.41 10.74 1.79
N PRO A 19 -19.99 9.50 1.47
CA PRO A 19 -19.19 9.27 0.29
C PRO A 19 -20.01 9.65 -0.93
N GLY A 20 -21.29 9.27 -1.00
CA GLY A 20 -22.18 9.67 -2.09
C GLY A 20 -22.21 11.18 -2.32
N VAL A 21 -22.20 12.00 -1.27
CA VAL A 21 -22.27 13.46 -1.39
C VAL A 21 -20.90 14.10 -1.70
N VAL A 22 -19.81 13.59 -1.11
CA VAL A 22 -18.45 13.99 -1.51
C VAL A 22 -18.16 13.54 -2.95
N MET A 23 -18.61 12.35 -3.33
CA MET A 23 -18.54 11.84 -4.70
C MET A 23 -19.41 12.66 -5.66
N ILE A 24 -20.59 13.12 -5.26
CA ILE A 24 -21.37 14.09 -6.06
C ILE A 24 -20.58 15.39 -6.24
N SER A 25 -19.79 15.84 -5.26
CA SER A 25 -18.93 17.04 -5.44
C SER A 25 -17.74 16.82 -6.39
N VAL A 26 -17.27 15.58 -6.53
CA VAL A 26 -16.28 15.17 -7.54
C VAL A 26 -16.93 15.00 -8.93
N MET A 27 -18.19 14.57 -8.96
CA MET A 27 -18.97 14.32 -10.18
C MET A 27 -19.75 15.55 -10.68
N ALA A 28 -19.84 16.60 -9.87
CA ALA A 28 -20.50 17.84 -10.25
C ALA A 28 -19.56 18.65 -11.15
N ASP A 29 -20.02 18.95 -12.36
CA ASP A 29 -19.28 19.81 -13.27
C ASP A 29 -18.90 21.12 -12.57
N PRO A 30 -17.64 21.58 -12.69
CA PRO A 30 -17.26 22.88 -12.18
C PRO A 30 -18.16 23.94 -12.79
N PHE A 31 -18.72 24.82 -11.94
CA PHE A 31 -19.30 26.07 -12.43
C PHE A 31 -18.18 26.84 -13.11
N HIS A 32 -18.25 26.96 -14.43
CA HIS A 32 -17.28 27.69 -15.24
C HIS A 32 -17.49 29.20 -14.99
N PRO A 33 -16.61 29.91 -14.27
CA PRO A 33 -16.61 31.35 -14.38
C PRO A 33 -16.25 31.71 -15.81
N GLN A 34 -17.01 32.59 -16.46
CA GLN A 34 -16.63 33.14 -17.76
C GLN A 34 -15.20 33.65 -17.67
N GLN A 35 -14.28 33.02 -18.41
CA GLN A 35 -12.93 33.53 -18.51
C GLN A 35 -12.96 34.85 -19.29
N THR A 36 -12.35 35.90 -18.74
CA THR A 36 -12.36 37.26 -19.30
C THR A 36 -11.19 37.51 -20.28
N GLY A 37 -10.56 36.44 -20.79
CA GLY A 37 -9.44 36.51 -21.72
C GLY A 37 -9.89 36.64 -23.19
N ALA A 38 -9.00 37.12 -24.06
CA ALA A 38 -9.20 37.00 -25.50
C ALA A 38 -8.99 35.53 -25.89
N SER A 39 -9.98 34.94 -26.57
CA SER A 39 -9.89 33.57 -27.07
C SER A 39 -8.78 33.48 -28.13
N MET A 40 -7.96 32.44 -28.03
CA MET A 40 -6.78 32.22 -28.88
C MET A 40 -7.11 31.26 -30.01
N ASP A 41 -6.75 31.61 -31.24
CA ASP A 41 -7.00 30.78 -32.41
C ASP A 41 -5.88 29.74 -32.57
N ILE A 42 -6.23 28.46 -32.41
CA ILE A 42 -5.30 27.34 -32.52
C ILE A 42 -5.60 26.55 -33.79
N ALA A 43 -4.62 26.47 -34.68
CA ALA A 43 -4.69 25.61 -35.86
C ALA A 43 -3.97 24.29 -35.62
N VAL A 44 -4.67 23.16 -35.81
CA VAL A 44 -4.08 21.82 -35.69
C VAL A 44 -4.03 21.16 -37.06
N VAL A 45 -2.84 20.71 -37.49
CA VAL A 45 -2.64 19.92 -38.71
C VAL A 45 -2.18 18.52 -38.31
N GLY A 46 -2.89 17.48 -38.79
CA GLY A 46 -2.66 16.09 -38.38
C GLY A 46 -3.46 15.64 -37.16
N ALA A 47 -4.60 16.29 -36.88
CA ALA A 47 -5.47 16.03 -35.73
C ALA A 47 -5.91 14.56 -35.59
N ASP A 48 -6.11 13.87 -36.71
CA ASP A 48 -6.49 12.46 -36.79
C ASP A 48 -5.43 11.51 -36.22
N ARG A 49 -4.17 11.96 -36.14
CA ARG A 49 -3.04 11.15 -35.63
C ARG A 49 -2.87 11.25 -34.12
N CYS A 50 -3.26 12.38 -33.52
CA CYS A 50 -3.09 12.67 -32.09
C CYS A 50 -4.42 13.08 -31.43
N PRO A 51 -5.44 12.19 -31.40
CA PRO A 51 -6.78 12.54 -30.93
C PRO A 51 -6.82 13.02 -29.48
N SER A 52 -5.97 12.49 -28.58
CA SER A 52 -5.93 12.94 -27.18
C SER A 52 -5.43 14.37 -26.99
N VAL A 53 -4.55 14.87 -27.87
CA VAL A 53 -4.12 16.27 -27.82
C VAL A 53 -5.27 17.19 -28.20
N VAL A 54 -5.99 16.84 -29.26
CA VAL A 54 -7.13 17.62 -29.75
C VAL A 54 -8.28 17.62 -28.74
N SER A 55 -8.59 16.46 -28.15
CA SER A 55 -9.63 16.35 -27.12
C SER A 55 -9.29 17.15 -25.87
N SER A 56 -8.01 17.16 -25.47
CA SER A 56 -7.51 17.96 -24.36
C SER A 56 -7.62 19.46 -24.62
N LEU A 57 -7.17 19.95 -25.78
CA LEU A 57 -7.25 21.38 -26.12
C LEU A 57 -8.71 21.88 -26.18
N ARG A 58 -9.63 21.01 -26.60
CA ARG A 58 -11.08 21.27 -26.64
C ARG A 58 -11.77 21.30 -25.28
N LEU A 59 -11.07 21.00 -24.18
CA LEU A 59 -11.64 21.15 -22.84
C LEU A 59 -11.95 22.61 -22.55
N ASP A 60 -11.03 23.51 -22.89
CA ASP A 60 -11.14 24.96 -22.64
C ASP A 60 -11.50 25.71 -23.92
N ASN A 61 -12.68 25.44 -24.48
CA ASN A 61 -13.18 26.14 -25.68
C ASN A 61 -13.47 27.64 -25.44
N GLU A 62 -13.42 28.11 -24.19
CA GLU A 62 -13.53 29.54 -23.89
C GLU A 62 -12.20 30.25 -24.18
N SER A 63 -11.08 29.68 -23.73
CA SER A 63 -9.74 30.20 -24.01
C SER A 63 -9.17 29.80 -25.37
N LEU A 64 -9.49 28.61 -25.87
CA LEU A 64 -8.82 28.01 -27.04
C LEU A 64 -9.83 27.68 -28.15
N MET A 65 -9.77 28.42 -29.25
CA MET A 65 -10.53 28.14 -30.47
C MET A 65 -9.77 27.14 -31.34
N VAL A 66 -10.02 25.85 -31.11
CA VAL A 66 -9.31 24.76 -31.79
C VAL A 66 -9.94 24.44 -33.14
N ASN A 67 -9.23 24.74 -34.22
CA ASN A 67 -9.62 24.46 -35.60
C ASN A 67 -8.69 23.42 -36.23
N GLU A 68 -9.28 22.39 -36.84
CA GLU A 68 -8.52 21.32 -37.51
C GLU A 68 -8.41 21.59 -39.01
N TYR A 69 -7.22 21.42 -39.57
CA TYR A 69 -6.94 21.67 -40.98
C TYR A 69 -6.22 20.49 -41.63
N SER A 70 -6.49 20.28 -42.91
CA SER A 70 -5.86 19.21 -43.70
C SER A 70 -4.46 19.55 -44.19
N SER A 71 -4.05 20.82 -44.16
CA SER A 71 -2.70 21.25 -44.55
C SER A 71 -2.29 22.56 -43.89
N VAL A 72 -0.98 22.78 -43.81
CA VAL A 72 -0.38 23.99 -43.21
C VAL A 72 -0.77 25.25 -43.99
N ALA A 73 -0.80 25.18 -45.33
CA ALA A 73 -1.15 26.33 -46.16
C ALA A 73 -2.58 26.83 -45.89
N ILE A 74 -3.53 25.92 -45.63
CA ILE A 74 -4.91 26.29 -45.29
C ILE A 74 -4.94 26.86 -43.87
N ALA A 75 -4.29 26.18 -42.91
CA ALA A 75 -4.22 26.64 -41.52
C ALA A 75 -3.72 28.10 -41.41
N LEU A 76 -2.58 28.40 -42.03
CA LEU A 76 -1.96 29.73 -41.96
C LEU A 76 -2.73 30.83 -42.71
N SER A 77 -3.64 30.46 -43.63
CA SER A 77 -4.50 31.43 -44.33
C SER A 77 -5.51 32.12 -43.42
N TYR A 78 -5.78 31.53 -42.25
CA TYR A 78 -6.66 32.08 -41.22
C TYR A 78 -5.90 32.86 -40.13
N SER A 79 -4.57 32.99 -40.26
CA SER A 79 -3.71 33.71 -39.29
C SER A 79 -3.92 33.27 -37.84
N PRO A 80 -3.72 31.97 -37.51
CA PRO A 80 -3.86 31.48 -36.14
C PRO A 80 -2.78 32.06 -35.23
N ASP A 81 -3.04 32.16 -33.92
CA ASP A 81 -2.03 32.56 -32.94
C ASP A 81 -0.99 31.46 -32.74
N VAL A 82 -1.46 30.20 -32.74
CA VAL A 82 -0.62 29.01 -32.54
C VAL A 82 -0.90 27.96 -33.61
N LEU A 83 0.17 27.44 -34.21
CA LEU A 83 0.13 26.29 -35.11
C LEU A 83 0.62 25.04 -34.37
N ILE A 84 -0.19 23.99 -34.37
CA ILE A 84 0.17 22.67 -33.85
C ILE A 84 0.33 21.69 -35.00
N LEU A 85 1.53 21.12 -35.12
CA LEU A 85 1.84 20.08 -36.10
C LEU A 85 1.91 18.73 -35.39
N ALA A 86 0.99 17.83 -35.75
CA ALA A 86 0.93 16.48 -35.21
C ALA A 86 1.49 15.47 -36.23
N ASP A 87 2.73 15.04 -36.00
CA ASP A 87 3.41 14.00 -36.77
C ASP A 87 3.32 14.21 -38.29
N GLN A 88 3.68 15.40 -38.80
CA GLN A 88 3.56 15.73 -40.22
C GLN A 88 4.92 15.81 -40.91
N ILE A 89 5.00 15.34 -42.17
CA ILE A 89 6.14 15.64 -43.05
C ILE A 89 5.75 16.86 -43.89
N LEU A 90 6.46 17.96 -43.70
CA LEU A 90 6.22 19.19 -44.46
C LEU A 90 6.98 19.16 -45.79
N SER A 91 6.33 19.64 -46.85
CA SER A 91 7.02 19.97 -48.10
C SER A 91 7.88 21.23 -47.93
N THR A 92 8.89 21.43 -48.78
CA THR A 92 9.76 22.62 -48.73
C THR A 92 8.98 23.94 -48.75
N ASN A 93 7.87 24.00 -49.49
CA ASN A 93 6.99 25.17 -49.54
C ASN A 93 6.25 25.38 -48.21
N GLU A 94 5.74 24.30 -47.59
CA GLU A 94 5.06 24.39 -46.30
C GLU A 94 6.04 24.74 -45.18
N THR A 95 7.26 24.19 -45.19
CA THR A 95 8.31 24.56 -44.23
C THR A 95 8.60 26.06 -44.29
N ALA A 96 8.71 26.64 -45.49
CA ALA A 96 8.93 28.09 -45.66
C ALA A 96 7.74 28.93 -45.16
N LEU A 97 6.50 28.43 -45.28
CA LEU A 97 5.33 29.11 -44.73
C LEU A 97 5.34 29.08 -43.19
N VAL A 98 5.70 27.95 -42.58
CA VAL A 98 5.85 27.83 -41.11
C VAL A 98 6.97 28.72 -40.61
N GLU A 99 8.11 28.73 -41.29
CA GLU A 99 9.25 29.60 -40.99
C GLU A 99 8.83 31.07 -40.96
N SER A 100 8.15 31.53 -42.01
CA SER A 100 7.64 32.91 -42.07
C SER A 100 6.60 33.20 -41.00
N PHE A 101 5.75 32.23 -40.65
CA PHE A 101 4.77 32.38 -39.58
C PHE A 101 5.44 32.60 -38.21
N VAL A 102 6.43 31.77 -37.87
CA VAL A 102 7.15 31.88 -36.60
C VAL A 102 7.99 33.16 -36.55
N GLU A 103 8.69 33.50 -37.63
CA GLU A 103 9.50 34.73 -37.68
C GLU A 103 8.67 36.01 -37.45
N ASN A 104 7.40 36.00 -37.85
CA ASN A 104 6.45 37.09 -37.64
C ASN A 104 5.77 37.07 -36.25
N GLY A 105 6.23 36.24 -35.31
CA GLY A 105 5.72 36.18 -33.94
C GLY A 105 4.72 35.04 -33.66
N GLY A 106 4.46 34.16 -34.62
CA GLY A 106 3.59 33.00 -34.43
C GLY A 106 4.20 31.91 -33.55
N GLY A 107 3.37 31.25 -32.74
CA GLY A 107 3.79 30.13 -31.89
C GLY A 107 3.68 28.77 -32.59
N LEU A 108 4.72 27.94 -32.56
CA LEU A 108 4.70 26.59 -33.15
C LEU A 108 4.85 25.51 -32.07
N PHE A 109 3.89 24.60 -31.98
CA PHE A 109 4.01 23.37 -31.21
C PHE A 109 4.14 22.16 -32.14
N TYR A 110 5.30 21.52 -32.15
CA TYR A 110 5.54 20.36 -33.02
C TYR A 110 5.61 19.08 -32.19
N LEU A 111 4.59 18.24 -32.34
CA LEU A 111 4.53 16.89 -31.78
C LEU A 111 5.16 15.91 -32.78
N LEU A 112 6.29 15.32 -32.38
CA LEU A 112 6.95 14.32 -33.22
C LEU A 112 6.26 12.97 -33.13
N GLY A 113 6.34 12.22 -34.21
CA GLY A 113 5.83 10.87 -34.33
C GLY A 113 6.57 10.08 -35.40
N PRO A 114 6.05 8.90 -35.79
CA PRO A 114 6.69 8.01 -36.76
C PRO A 114 6.90 8.61 -38.14
N GLN A 115 6.06 9.56 -38.58
CA GLN A 115 6.17 10.18 -39.90
C GLN A 115 7.18 11.34 -39.86
N SER A 116 7.06 12.25 -38.90
CA SER A 116 8.01 13.36 -38.75
C SER A 116 9.43 12.89 -38.44
N SER A 117 9.58 11.71 -37.82
CA SER A 117 10.88 11.10 -37.52
C SER A 117 11.60 10.53 -38.74
N GLN A 118 10.93 10.34 -39.88
CA GLN A 118 11.56 9.80 -41.08
C GLN A 118 12.49 10.80 -41.76
N ASN A 119 12.32 12.11 -41.52
CA ASN A 119 13.10 13.15 -42.17
C ASN A 119 13.24 14.40 -41.29
N GLY A 120 14.44 14.66 -40.78
CA GLY A 120 14.75 15.83 -39.95
C GLY A 120 14.89 17.16 -40.70
N THR A 121 14.77 17.18 -42.03
CA THR A 121 14.96 18.41 -42.84
C THR A 121 14.05 19.55 -42.37
N THR A 122 12.81 19.26 -41.97
CA THR A 122 11.88 20.27 -41.44
C THR A 122 12.41 20.91 -40.17
N LEU A 123 12.87 20.09 -39.20
CA LEU A 123 13.43 20.58 -37.93
C LEU A 123 14.75 21.34 -38.14
N GLN A 124 15.57 20.89 -39.10
CA GLN A 124 16.81 21.57 -39.46
C GLN A 124 16.52 22.96 -40.05
N ASN A 125 15.60 23.05 -41.01
CA ASN A 125 15.21 24.32 -41.62
C ASN A 125 14.57 25.26 -40.59
N LEU A 126 13.79 24.72 -39.64
CA LEU A 126 13.22 25.45 -38.52
C LEU A 126 14.25 25.85 -37.44
N GLY A 127 15.52 25.45 -37.57
CA GLY A 127 16.59 25.84 -36.66
C GLY A 127 16.54 25.13 -35.31
N VAL A 128 15.82 24.00 -35.22
CA VAL A 128 15.73 23.19 -33.98
C VAL A 128 16.95 22.28 -33.84
N ILE A 129 17.39 21.70 -34.96
CA ILE A 129 18.53 20.77 -35.02
C ILE A 129 19.57 21.27 -36.03
N SER A 130 20.84 20.90 -35.83
CA SER A 130 21.93 21.31 -36.73
C SER A 130 22.13 20.35 -37.91
N THR A 131 21.81 19.06 -37.73
CA THR A 131 21.82 18.04 -38.79
C THR A 131 20.42 17.49 -39.01
N ALA A 132 20.07 17.09 -40.24
CA ALA A 132 18.77 16.46 -40.55
C ALA A 132 18.66 14.99 -40.07
N GLU A 133 19.66 14.50 -39.35
CA GLU A 133 19.71 13.14 -38.83
C GLU A 133 18.85 13.05 -37.56
N LEU A 134 17.86 12.16 -37.59
CA LEU A 134 17.01 11.82 -36.46
C LEU A 134 17.18 10.35 -36.14
N GLU A 135 17.20 10.04 -34.86
CA GLU A 135 17.15 8.66 -34.38
C GLU A 135 15.79 8.38 -33.74
N VAL A 136 15.39 7.12 -33.70
CA VAL A 136 14.18 6.67 -33.00
C VAL A 136 14.65 5.80 -31.85
N SER A 137 14.08 6.03 -30.67
CA SER A 137 14.40 5.20 -29.50
C SER A 137 14.01 3.74 -29.73
N ASP A 138 14.68 2.84 -29.02
CA ASP A 138 14.21 1.44 -28.94
C ASP A 138 12.79 1.39 -28.37
N ASP A 139 12.06 0.32 -28.67
CA ASP A 139 10.75 0.07 -28.07
C ASP A 139 10.94 -0.15 -26.55
N ASN A 140 10.15 0.57 -25.73
CA ASN A 140 10.26 0.61 -24.26
C ASN A 140 11.54 1.29 -23.74
N ALA A 141 11.90 2.43 -24.31
CA ALA A 141 13.06 3.21 -23.88
C ALA A 141 13.00 3.71 -22.42
N ASP A 142 11.84 3.59 -21.76
CA ASP A 142 11.57 3.98 -20.36
C ASP A 142 12.18 5.34 -19.99
N VAL A 143 12.02 6.30 -20.89
CA VAL A 143 12.61 7.62 -20.79
C VAL A 143 11.93 8.40 -19.67
N VAL A 144 12.71 8.71 -18.64
CA VAL A 144 12.23 9.46 -17.48
C VAL A 144 12.47 10.96 -17.69
N ILE A 145 11.44 11.77 -17.45
CA ILE A 145 11.44 13.18 -17.82
C ILE A 145 11.98 14.05 -16.67
N ARG A 146 13.08 14.76 -16.93
CA ARG A 146 13.67 15.71 -15.97
C ARG A 146 13.60 17.15 -16.49
N PRO A 147 13.17 18.13 -15.67
CA PRO A 147 13.31 19.53 -16.02
C PRO A 147 14.77 19.97 -15.99
N MET A 148 15.21 20.56 -17.10
CA MET A 148 16.54 21.15 -17.28
C MET A 148 16.53 22.67 -17.08
N ASN A 149 15.39 23.32 -17.33
CA ASN A 149 15.19 24.76 -17.14
C ASN A 149 13.92 25.04 -16.31
N GLN A 150 14.04 25.80 -15.23
CA GLN A 150 12.92 26.18 -14.34
C GLN A 150 12.31 27.55 -14.65
N ASP A 151 12.85 28.29 -15.62
CA ASP A 151 12.43 29.67 -15.93
C ASP A 151 11.24 29.74 -16.90
N THR A 152 10.50 28.63 -17.10
CA THR A 152 9.36 28.57 -18.01
C THR A 152 8.09 28.11 -17.28
N PRO A 153 6.90 28.66 -17.60
CA PRO A 153 5.63 28.14 -17.09
C PRO A 153 5.41 26.65 -17.40
N LEU A 154 6.08 26.10 -18.43
CA LEU A 154 5.98 24.69 -18.81
C LEU A 154 6.63 23.75 -17.79
N THR A 155 7.42 24.25 -16.84
CA THR A 155 8.00 23.48 -15.73
C THR A 155 7.43 23.87 -14.36
N SER A 156 6.31 24.62 -14.34
CA SER A 156 5.63 25.07 -13.11
C SER A 156 4.88 23.98 -12.33
N PHE A 157 4.85 22.75 -12.85
CA PHE A 157 4.15 21.60 -12.28
C PHE A 157 5.07 20.37 -12.22
N ASP A 158 4.62 19.35 -11.49
CA ASP A 158 5.47 18.25 -11.05
C ASP A 158 5.75 17.19 -12.14
N TRP A 159 6.72 17.47 -13.01
CA TRP A 159 7.22 16.52 -14.01
C TRP A 159 7.82 15.24 -13.42
N SER A 160 8.22 15.22 -12.14
CA SER A 160 8.72 14.00 -11.51
C SER A 160 7.65 12.91 -11.38
N SER A 161 6.37 13.31 -11.41
CA SER A 161 5.22 12.41 -11.43
C SER A 161 4.83 11.91 -12.82
N SER A 162 5.52 12.39 -13.88
CA SER A 162 5.24 11.97 -15.25
C SER A 162 5.60 10.49 -15.45
N PRO A 163 4.74 9.73 -16.15
CA PRO A 163 5.09 8.41 -16.66
C PRO A 163 6.28 8.47 -17.62
N THR A 164 6.93 7.33 -17.81
CA THR A 164 8.02 7.18 -18.79
C THR A 164 7.49 7.21 -20.22
N ALA A 165 8.28 7.77 -21.14
CA ALA A 165 8.03 7.61 -22.56
C ALA A 165 8.65 6.30 -23.05
N GLN A 166 7.82 5.43 -23.63
CA GLN A 166 8.24 4.16 -24.21
C GLN A 166 8.83 4.34 -25.62
N LYS A 167 8.38 5.34 -26.36
CA LYS A 167 8.87 5.64 -27.72
C LYS A 167 8.97 7.13 -28.00
N MET A 168 10.10 7.55 -28.57
CA MET A 168 10.35 8.96 -28.89
C MET A 168 11.32 9.13 -30.07
N THR A 169 11.34 10.34 -30.61
CA THR A 169 12.38 10.78 -31.55
C THR A 169 13.57 11.35 -30.79
N ILE A 170 14.77 10.85 -31.06
CA ILE A 170 16.01 11.34 -30.47
C ILE A 170 16.58 12.45 -31.37
N LEU A 171 16.75 13.64 -30.78
CA LEU A 171 17.38 14.79 -31.43
C LEU A 171 18.88 14.76 -31.17
N SER A 172 19.65 14.17 -32.10
CA SER A 172 21.09 13.91 -31.90
C SER A 172 21.96 15.17 -31.87
N SER A 173 21.54 16.25 -32.54
CA SER A 173 22.29 17.51 -32.59
C SER A 173 21.37 18.73 -32.56
N LEU A 174 21.30 19.43 -31.41
CA LEU A 174 20.52 20.66 -31.30
C LEU A 174 21.25 21.84 -31.95
N ALA A 175 20.50 22.79 -32.50
CA ALA A 175 21.06 24.06 -32.95
C ALA A 175 21.42 24.96 -31.76
N GLU A 176 22.34 25.93 -31.95
CA GLU A 176 22.82 26.81 -30.87
C GLU A 176 21.71 27.63 -30.20
N GLU A 177 20.67 28.00 -30.94
CA GLU A 177 19.52 28.78 -30.45
C GLU A 177 18.44 27.92 -29.77
N THR A 178 18.65 26.60 -29.72
CA THR A 178 17.71 25.64 -29.14
C THR A 178 18.12 25.27 -27.73
N SER A 179 17.25 25.57 -26.77
CA SER A 179 17.38 25.21 -25.36
C SER A 179 16.56 23.96 -25.03
N VAL A 180 17.08 23.11 -24.15
CA VAL A 180 16.35 21.94 -23.64
C VAL A 180 15.56 22.33 -22.41
N ILE A 181 14.24 22.16 -22.44
CA ILE A 181 13.37 22.35 -21.28
C ILE A 181 13.31 21.06 -20.47
N LEU A 182 13.06 19.93 -21.13
CA LEU A 182 13.00 18.60 -20.52
C LEU A 182 13.93 17.64 -21.25
N ALA A 183 14.62 16.78 -20.50
CA ALA A 183 15.49 15.73 -21.05
C ALA A 183 15.21 14.38 -20.40
N ASN A 184 15.60 13.31 -21.09
CA ASN A 184 15.68 11.98 -20.50
C ASN A 184 16.74 11.96 -19.38
N GLU A 185 16.53 11.21 -18.31
CA GLU A 185 17.57 10.87 -17.35
C GLU A 185 18.16 9.50 -17.67
N THR A 186 19.41 9.44 -18.15
CA THR A 186 20.12 8.18 -18.45
C THR A 186 20.88 7.60 -17.25
N GLY A 187 20.61 8.11 -16.05
CA GLY A 187 21.47 7.92 -14.89
C GLY A 187 22.79 8.70 -15.03
N PHE A 188 23.24 9.29 -13.92
CA PHE A 188 24.32 10.29 -13.87
C PHE A 188 23.92 11.61 -14.54
N GLU A 189 24.38 12.73 -13.97
CA GLU A 189 24.00 14.14 -14.22
C GLU A 189 24.14 14.66 -15.67
N THR A 190 24.33 13.78 -16.65
CA THR A 190 24.22 14.05 -18.08
C THR A 190 22.75 13.92 -18.48
N GLY A 191 22.06 15.04 -18.70
CA GLY A 191 20.77 15.01 -19.39
C GLY A 191 20.90 14.22 -20.70
N GLY A 192 20.11 13.17 -20.85
CA GLY A 192 20.06 12.32 -22.02
C GLY A 192 19.33 12.99 -23.18
N ALA A 193 18.68 12.18 -24.03
CA ALA A 193 17.96 12.68 -25.20
C ALA A 193 16.93 13.79 -24.84
N PRO A 194 16.84 14.89 -25.60
CA PRO A 194 15.87 15.95 -25.35
C PRO A 194 14.42 15.46 -25.48
N VAL A 195 13.58 15.76 -24.49
CA VAL A 195 12.16 15.40 -24.44
C VAL A 195 11.27 16.57 -24.87
N LEU A 196 11.61 17.77 -24.40
CA LEU A 196 10.94 19.02 -24.76
C LEU A 196 12.01 20.08 -25.01
N THR A 197 12.02 20.65 -26.21
CA THR A 197 12.95 21.70 -26.58
C THR A 197 12.23 22.99 -26.91
N ARG A 198 12.96 24.10 -26.77
CA ARG A 198 12.52 25.46 -27.06
C ARG A 198 13.54 26.13 -27.97
N THR A 199 13.06 26.62 -29.10
CA THR A 199 13.85 27.39 -30.06
C THR A 199 13.18 28.74 -30.27
N ILE A 200 13.93 29.83 -30.11
CA ILE A 200 13.46 31.18 -30.46
C ILE A 200 13.84 31.44 -31.91
N ARG A 201 12.90 31.93 -32.73
CA ARG A 201 13.18 32.31 -34.12
C ARG A 201 12.42 33.58 -34.51
N GLY A 202 13.14 34.63 -34.85
CA GLY A 202 12.53 35.96 -35.06
C GLY A 202 11.84 36.43 -33.79
N ASP A 203 10.59 36.87 -33.92
CA ASP A 203 9.75 37.28 -32.79
C ASP A 203 8.91 36.12 -32.20
N GLY A 204 8.96 34.93 -32.79
CA GLY A 204 8.16 33.77 -32.39
C GLY A 204 8.97 32.66 -31.71
N GLU A 205 8.25 31.62 -31.30
CA GLU A 205 8.80 30.52 -30.52
C GLU A 205 8.33 29.15 -31.03
N ILE A 206 9.26 28.18 -31.00
CA ILE A 206 9.02 26.79 -31.40
C ILE A 206 9.25 25.90 -30.18
N ILE A 207 8.22 25.11 -29.84
CA ILE A 207 8.31 24.04 -28.86
C ILE A 207 8.21 22.70 -29.61
N VAL A 208 9.17 21.80 -29.36
CA VAL A 208 9.16 20.45 -29.93
C VAL A 208 9.05 19.42 -28.82
N PHE A 209 8.03 18.55 -28.91
CA PHE A 209 7.84 17.42 -28.01
C PHE A 209 8.17 16.13 -28.74
N THR A 210 9.15 15.41 -28.20
CA THR A 210 9.74 14.25 -28.87
C THR A 210 9.09 12.89 -28.56
N PRO A 211 8.43 12.66 -27.40
CA PRO A 211 7.64 11.47 -27.18
C PRO A 211 6.44 11.37 -28.13
N TRP A 212 6.21 10.18 -28.68
CA TRP A 212 5.17 9.97 -29.66
C TRP A 212 3.79 9.87 -28.99
N LEU A 213 2.88 10.78 -29.36
CA LEU A 213 1.48 10.75 -28.92
C LEU A 213 0.54 10.25 -30.03
N THR A 214 1.10 9.62 -31.06
CA THR A 214 0.34 9.13 -32.21
C THR A 214 -0.30 7.78 -31.96
N LEU A 215 -1.32 7.49 -32.77
CA LEU A 215 -1.91 6.16 -32.88
C LEU A 215 -0.96 5.19 -33.57
N ASP A 216 -0.87 3.96 -33.04
CA ASP A 216 -0.23 2.82 -33.66
C ASP A 216 -1.12 2.17 -34.75
N GLU A 217 -0.62 1.12 -35.39
CA GLU A 217 -1.35 0.39 -36.44
C GLU A 217 -2.65 -0.27 -35.94
N THR A 218 -2.77 -0.48 -34.63
CA THR A 218 -3.95 -1.07 -33.96
C THR A 218 -4.95 -0.01 -33.49
N GLY A 219 -4.60 1.28 -33.60
CA GLY A 219 -5.40 2.41 -33.14
C GLY A 219 -5.23 2.74 -31.66
N ASN A 220 -4.21 2.22 -30.99
CA ASN A 220 -3.85 2.58 -29.61
C ASN A 220 -2.77 3.65 -29.58
N GLU A 221 -2.71 4.47 -28.54
CA GLU A 221 -1.68 5.50 -28.41
C GLU A 221 -0.34 4.92 -27.95
N ILE A 222 0.75 5.24 -28.66
CA ILE A 222 2.08 4.68 -28.42
C ILE A 222 2.64 5.02 -27.02
N ASN A 223 2.24 6.15 -26.43
CA ASN A 223 2.56 6.53 -25.05
C ASN A 223 1.29 6.86 -24.25
N GLU A 224 0.28 6.00 -24.29
CA GLU A 224 -1.02 6.19 -23.59
C GLU A 224 -0.86 6.57 -22.10
N GLN A 225 0.17 6.07 -21.43
CA GLN A 225 0.40 6.40 -20.01
C GLN A 225 0.56 7.90 -19.78
N ILE A 226 1.24 8.61 -20.70
CA ILE A 226 1.43 10.06 -20.64
C ILE A 226 0.10 10.78 -20.82
N THR A 227 -0.78 10.31 -21.71
CA THR A 227 -2.10 10.94 -21.93
C THR A 227 -3.07 10.71 -20.76
N LEU A 228 -2.85 9.64 -20.00
CA LEU A 228 -3.56 9.34 -18.74
C LEU A 228 -2.99 10.07 -17.50
N TRP A 229 -1.93 10.85 -17.65
CA TRP A 229 -1.32 11.60 -16.56
C TRP A 229 -2.18 12.83 -16.18
N PRO A 230 -2.46 13.12 -14.90
CA PRO A 230 -3.37 14.21 -14.52
C PRO A 230 -2.89 15.62 -14.89
N TYR A 231 -1.61 15.79 -15.25
CA TYR A 231 -1.07 17.06 -15.76
C TYR A 231 -1.10 17.14 -17.29
N PHE A 232 -1.41 16.06 -18.02
CA PHE A 232 -1.40 16.05 -19.49
C PHE A 232 -2.27 17.16 -20.09
N ASN A 233 -3.51 17.28 -19.62
CA ASN A 233 -4.42 18.28 -20.15
C ASN A 233 -3.87 19.70 -19.93
N TYR A 234 -3.35 19.96 -18.73
CA TYR A 234 -2.75 21.24 -18.38
C TYR A 234 -1.45 21.50 -19.16
N PHE A 235 -0.66 20.47 -19.47
CA PHE A 235 0.53 20.60 -20.30
C PHE A 235 0.16 21.10 -21.71
N THR A 236 -0.86 20.52 -22.34
CA THR A 236 -1.31 20.99 -23.67
C THR A 236 -1.86 22.41 -23.63
N TYR A 237 -2.69 22.75 -22.63
CA TYR A 237 -3.23 24.09 -22.41
C TYR A 237 -2.13 25.13 -22.17
N SER A 238 -1.21 24.82 -21.24
CA SER A 238 -0.12 25.73 -20.87
C SER A 238 0.84 25.94 -22.02
N THR A 239 1.15 24.90 -22.81
CA THR A 239 1.97 25.03 -24.02
C THR A 239 1.33 25.92 -25.07
N ALA A 240 0.04 25.70 -25.36
CA ALA A 240 -0.69 26.53 -26.31
C ALA A 240 -0.81 27.99 -25.87
N THR A 241 -1.16 28.23 -24.60
CA THR A 241 -1.30 29.60 -24.06
C THR A 241 0.04 30.33 -23.99
N TYR A 242 1.10 29.61 -23.63
CA TYR A 242 2.44 30.16 -23.59
C TYR A 242 2.96 30.53 -24.99
N LEU A 243 2.71 29.67 -25.99
CA LEU A 243 3.10 29.92 -27.38
C LEU A 243 2.34 31.07 -28.05
N SER A 244 1.13 31.41 -27.60
CA SER A 244 0.40 32.60 -28.08
C SER A 244 0.92 33.91 -27.47
N GLY A 245 1.92 33.85 -26.59
CA GLY A 245 2.47 34.99 -25.87
C GLY A 245 1.68 35.39 -24.62
N GLN A 246 0.70 34.60 -24.20
CA GLN A 246 -0.05 34.81 -22.95
C GLN A 246 0.55 34.01 -21.78
N GLU A 247 0.36 34.50 -20.55
CA GLU A 247 0.78 33.76 -19.35
C GLU A 247 -0.30 32.73 -18.97
N PRO A 248 0.02 31.41 -18.95
CA PRO A 248 -0.96 30.41 -18.59
C PRO A 248 -1.39 30.53 -17.12
N LEU A 249 -2.68 30.28 -16.85
CA LEU A 249 -3.16 30.15 -15.48
C LEU A 249 -2.41 29.03 -14.76
N SER A 250 -2.11 29.20 -13.48
CA SER A 250 -1.54 28.09 -12.67
C SER A 250 -2.47 26.87 -12.64
N TYR A 251 -1.92 25.67 -12.41
CA TYR A 251 -2.70 24.42 -12.37
C TYR A 251 -3.92 24.49 -11.43
N ALA A 252 -3.75 25.07 -10.25
CA ALA A 252 -4.84 25.25 -9.27
C ALA A 252 -5.94 26.21 -9.73
N ALA A 253 -5.59 27.17 -10.59
CA ALA A 253 -6.49 28.21 -11.07
C ALA A 253 -7.18 27.84 -12.39
N TRP A 254 -6.58 26.93 -13.16
CA TRP A 254 -7.15 26.48 -14.44
C TRP A 254 -8.43 25.65 -14.19
N PRO A 255 -9.63 26.08 -14.66
CA PRO A 255 -10.90 25.44 -14.29
C PRO A 255 -11.03 23.96 -14.67
N TYR A 256 -10.25 23.50 -15.64
CA TYR A 256 -10.25 22.13 -16.15
C TYR A 256 -9.15 21.26 -15.57
N SER A 257 -8.42 21.73 -14.55
CA SER A 257 -7.53 20.87 -13.78
C SER A 257 -8.33 19.96 -12.84
N PRO A 258 -7.91 18.70 -12.64
CA PRO A 258 -8.53 17.79 -11.67
C PRO A 258 -8.11 18.15 -10.23
N ALA A 259 -8.34 19.39 -9.83
CA ALA A 259 -8.17 19.91 -8.47
C ALA A 259 -9.48 20.52 -7.95
N PRO A 260 -9.70 20.58 -6.61
CA PRO A 260 -10.86 21.26 -6.05
C PRO A 260 -10.81 22.77 -6.28
N HIS A 261 -11.74 23.28 -7.08
CA HIS A 261 -11.94 24.72 -7.30
C HIS A 261 -12.87 25.32 -6.25
N ARG A 262 -13.06 26.64 -6.26
CA ARG A 262 -13.82 27.38 -5.23
C ARG A 262 -15.20 26.79 -4.93
N THR A 263 -15.93 26.36 -5.95
CA THR A 263 -17.25 25.74 -5.78
C THR A 263 -17.15 24.41 -5.05
N GLN A 264 -16.23 23.54 -5.46
CA GLN A 264 -15.98 22.25 -4.81
C GLN A 264 -15.43 22.44 -3.39
N GLN A 265 -14.53 23.40 -3.16
CA GLN A 265 -14.03 23.77 -1.85
C GLN A 265 -15.16 24.18 -0.90
N ILE A 266 -16.11 25.00 -1.37
CA ILE A 266 -17.29 25.38 -0.60
C ILE A 266 -18.18 24.17 -0.32
N ILE A 267 -18.44 23.31 -1.31
CA ILE A 267 -19.25 22.11 -1.13
C ILE A 267 -18.62 21.17 -0.10
N ILE A 268 -17.33 20.86 -0.25
CA ILE A 268 -16.55 20.04 0.70
C ILE A 268 -16.60 20.67 2.09
N GLY A 269 -16.38 21.98 2.20
CA GLY A 269 -16.46 22.71 3.46
C GLY A 269 -17.84 22.64 4.13
N ILE A 270 -18.92 22.75 3.35
CA ILE A 270 -20.30 22.61 3.83
C ILE A 270 -20.55 21.18 4.32
N ILE A 271 -20.11 20.17 3.58
CA ILE A 271 -20.26 18.75 3.97
C ILE A 271 -19.57 18.51 5.32
N VAL A 272 -18.30 18.90 5.44
CA VAL A 272 -17.51 18.77 6.67
C VAL A 272 -18.16 19.53 7.83
N LEU A 273 -18.70 20.73 7.57
CA LEU A 273 -19.40 21.52 8.59
C LEU A 273 -20.69 20.83 9.05
N VAL A 274 -21.53 20.36 8.12
CA VAL A 274 -22.77 19.64 8.43
C VAL A 274 -22.44 18.39 9.24
N LEU A 275 -21.39 17.65 8.88
CA LEU A 275 -20.93 16.51 9.65
C LEU A 275 -20.53 16.89 11.06
N GLY A 276 -19.68 17.90 11.22
CA GLY A 276 -19.27 18.36 12.54
C GLY A 276 -20.46 18.72 13.42
N ILE A 277 -21.44 19.45 12.85
CA ILE A 277 -22.68 19.81 13.56
C ILE A 277 -23.49 18.57 13.93
N THR A 278 -23.69 17.62 13.00
CA THR A 278 -24.45 16.38 13.27
C THR A 278 -23.76 15.50 14.31
N THR A 279 -22.44 15.33 14.23
CA THR A 279 -21.60 14.60 15.18
C THR A 279 -21.72 15.18 16.59
N VAL A 280 -21.52 16.49 16.75
CA VAL A 280 -21.64 17.16 18.05
C VAL A 280 -23.08 17.09 18.58
N SER A 281 -24.07 17.27 17.70
CA SER A 281 -25.49 17.18 18.07
C SER A 281 -25.87 15.77 18.52
N ALA A 282 -25.37 14.74 17.85
CA ALA A 282 -25.58 13.35 18.21
C ALA A 282 -24.92 13.00 19.54
N TYR A 283 -23.66 13.41 19.75
CA TYR A 283 -22.98 13.22 21.04
C TYR A 283 -23.77 13.85 22.19
N ARG A 284 -24.21 15.10 22.03
CA ARG A 284 -25.02 15.80 23.05
C ARG A 284 -26.35 15.10 23.31
N THR A 285 -27.02 14.65 22.26
CA THR A 285 -28.32 13.96 22.36
C THR A 285 -28.17 12.60 23.05
N MET A 286 -27.15 11.81 22.68
CA MET A 286 -26.90 10.51 23.27
C MET A 286 -26.45 10.61 24.72
N LYS A 287 -25.61 11.59 25.05
CA LYS A 287 -25.23 11.90 26.43
C LYS A 287 -26.41 12.27 27.32
N ARG A 288 -27.42 12.94 26.76
CA ARG A 288 -28.65 13.25 27.51
C ARG A 288 -29.46 11.97 27.75
N ARG A 289 -29.68 11.14 26.72
CA ARG A 289 -30.48 9.92 26.80
C ARG A 289 -29.86 8.83 27.68
N SER A 290 -28.53 8.71 27.64
CA SER A 290 -27.78 7.79 28.49
C SER A 290 -28.07 7.94 29.98
N LYS A 291 -28.44 9.15 30.42
CA LYS A 291 -28.84 9.40 31.81
C LYS A 291 -30.21 8.85 32.19
N GLU A 292 -31.06 8.52 31.21
CA GLU A 292 -32.46 8.15 31.41
C GLU A 292 -32.71 6.63 31.36
N GLN A 293 -31.72 5.81 30.96
CA GLN A 293 -31.88 4.36 30.73
C GLN A 293 -30.75 3.57 31.42
N GLU A 294 -31.01 2.33 31.87
CA GLU A 294 -29.95 1.47 32.44
C GLU A 294 -28.97 0.95 31.38
N VAL A 295 -27.71 0.75 31.76
CA VAL A 295 -26.58 0.46 30.83
C VAL A 295 -26.69 -0.93 30.17
N LEU A 296 -27.11 -1.96 30.90
CA LEU A 296 -27.25 -3.34 30.40
C LEU A 296 -28.59 -3.93 30.83
N THR A 297 -29.26 -4.63 29.90
CA THR A 297 -30.45 -5.43 30.21
C THR A 297 -30.07 -6.72 30.97
N GLU A 298 -31.02 -7.35 31.67
CA GLU A 298 -30.78 -8.58 32.44
C GLU A 298 -30.31 -9.75 31.55
N ILE A 299 -30.84 -9.86 30.34
CA ILE A 299 -30.47 -10.90 29.36
C ILE A 299 -29.00 -10.74 28.92
N GLU A 300 -28.58 -9.51 28.63
CA GLU A 300 -27.19 -9.22 28.21
C GLU A 300 -26.18 -9.48 29.34
N ARG A 301 -26.58 -9.32 30.61
CA ARG A 301 -25.72 -9.71 31.74
C ARG A 301 -25.57 -11.22 31.84
N ALA A 302 -26.66 -11.96 31.68
CA ALA A 302 -26.64 -13.43 31.75
C ALA A 302 -25.80 -14.04 30.61
N GLU A 303 -25.89 -13.50 29.39
CA GLU A 303 -25.10 -13.98 28.24
C GLU A 303 -23.61 -13.65 28.31
N LEU A 304 -23.21 -12.64 29.09
CA LEU A 304 -21.78 -12.32 29.33
C LEU A 304 -21.15 -13.23 30.40
N LEU A 305 -21.94 -13.95 31.18
CA LEU A 305 -21.52 -14.74 32.34
C LEU A 305 -21.42 -16.25 32.09
N VAL A 306 -21.43 -16.72 30.82
CA VAL A 306 -21.48 -18.15 30.49
C VAL A 306 -20.36 -18.95 31.19
N GLU A 307 -20.78 -19.85 32.09
CA GLU A 307 -19.97 -20.84 32.80
C GLU A 307 -19.50 -21.93 31.82
N THR A 308 -18.18 -22.10 31.70
CA THR A 308 -17.57 -23.22 30.98
C THR A 308 -17.41 -24.40 31.93
N GLU A 309 -18.41 -25.27 31.97
CA GLU A 309 -18.30 -26.65 32.44
C GLU A 309 -17.88 -27.55 31.27
N GLU A 310 -16.60 -27.91 31.14
CA GLU A 310 -16.21 -29.08 30.34
C GLU A 310 -14.80 -29.57 30.71
N GLU A 311 -14.61 -30.89 30.61
CA GLU A 311 -13.41 -31.66 30.99
C GLU A 311 -12.09 -31.01 30.52
N ILE A 312 -11.07 -31.13 31.37
CA ILE A 312 -9.72 -30.58 31.17
C ILE A 312 -9.20 -30.99 29.79
N SER A 313 -9.18 -30.01 28.88
CA SER A 313 -8.76 -30.16 27.51
C SER A 313 -7.25 -30.40 27.42
N GLU A 314 -6.76 -31.13 26.40
CA GLU A 314 -5.31 -31.20 26.08
C GLU A 314 -4.67 -29.81 25.89
N TRP A 315 -5.50 -28.78 25.69
CA TRP A 315 -5.13 -27.37 25.65
C TRP A 315 -4.78 -26.74 27.01
N GLU A 316 -5.09 -27.42 28.12
CA GLU A 316 -4.83 -26.93 29.49
C GLU A 316 -3.45 -27.34 30.03
N GLU A 317 -2.79 -28.32 29.41
CA GLU A 317 -1.44 -28.76 29.80
C GLU A 317 -0.38 -27.76 29.31
N ILE A 318 0.43 -27.22 30.23
CA ILE A 318 1.41 -26.20 29.88
C ILE A 318 2.56 -26.85 29.09
N GLY A 319 2.90 -26.26 27.95
CA GLY A 319 3.94 -26.74 27.03
C GLY A 319 3.81 -26.09 25.66
N MET A 320 4.87 -26.19 24.85
CA MET A 320 4.95 -25.50 23.55
C MET A 320 3.94 -26.07 22.53
N HIS A 321 3.45 -27.29 22.78
CA HIS A 321 2.49 -27.96 21.92
C HIS A 321 1.18 -27.17 21.71
N ARG A 322 0.78 -26.35 22.69
CA ARG A 322 -0.39 -25.46 22.60
C ARG A 322 -0.18 -24.38 21.52
N GLN A 323 0.95 -23.66 21.60
CA GLN A 323 1.30 -22.56 20.70
C GLN A 323 1.52 -23.09 19.28
N ILE A 324 2.23 -24.22 19.14
CA ILE A 324 2.44 -24.88 17.84
C ILE A 324 1.10 -25.33 17.25
N SER A 325 0.23 -25.99 18.02
CA SER A 325 -1.07 -26.46 17.50
C SER A 325 -1.96 -25.30 17.03
N GLY A 326 -2.05 -24.24 17.83
CA GLY A 326 -2.79 -23.02 17.47
C GLY A 326 -2.24 -22.39 16.19
N PHE A 327 -0.91 -22.32 16.05
CA PHE A 327 -0.28 -21.81 14.85
C PHE A 327 -0.49 -22.70 13.63
N LEU A 328 -0.47 -24.03 13.74
CA LEU A 328 -0.72 -24.93 12.60
C LEU A 328 -2.11 -24.70 12.00
N ILE A 329 -3.14 -24.49 12.85
CA ILE A 329 -4.48 -24.13 12.39
C ILE A 329 -4.42 -22.83 11.59
N GLN A 330 -3.80 -21.80 12.17
CA GLN A 330 -3.69 -20.48 11.55
C GLN A 330 -2.89 -20.51 10.25
N LEU A 331 -1.76 -21.22 10.22
CA LEU A 331 -0.86 -21.36 9.08
C LEU A 331 -1.62 -21.96 7.90
N PHE A 332 -2.23 -23.13 8.04
CA PHE A 332 -2.88 -23.78 6.90
C PHE A 332 -4.12 -23.03 6.42
N ILE A 333 -4.91 -22.45 7.32
CA ILE A 333 -6.02 -21.58 6.92
C ILE A 333 -5.49 -20.37 6.14
N THR A 334 -4.43 -19.73 6.64
CA THR A 334 -3.82 -18.57 6.00
C THR A 334 -3.25 -18.93 4.64
N LEU A 335 -2.50 -20.02 4.51
CA LEU A 335 -1.95 -20.48 3.22
C LEU A 335 -3.06 -20.74 2.20
N LEU A 336 -4.14 -21.40 2.60
CA LEU A 336 -5.28 -21.68 1.72
C LEU A 336 -6.01 -20.40 1.27
N ILE A 337 -6.05 -19.35 2.09
CA ILE A 337 -6.63 -18.04 1.76
C ILE A 337 -5.66 -17.18 0.94
N VAL A 338 -4.37 -17.26 1.24
CA VAL A 338 -3.31 -16.48 0.58
C VAL A 338 -3.23 -16.83 -0.90
N ILE A 339 -3.33 -18.10 -1.28
CA ILE A 339 -3.24 -18.52 -2.69
C ILE A 339 -4.26 -17.78 -3.58
N PRO A 340 -5.59 -17.88 -3.34
CA PRO A 340 -6.56 -17.15 -4.17
C PRO A 340 -6.39 -15.64 -4.03
N ARG A 341 -6.01 -15.13 -2.85
CA ARG A 341 -5.74 -13.70 -2.68
C ARG A 341 -4.60 -13.20 -3.55
N VAL A 342 -3.46 -13.90 -3.57
CA VAL A 342 -2.27 -13.55 -4.37
C VAL A 342 -2.58 -13.65 -5.85
N VAL A 343 -3.33 -14.68 -6.27
CA VAL A 343 -3.84 -14.77 -7.64
C VAL A 343 -4.69 -13.53 -7.97
N LEU A 344 -5.65 -13.18 -7.13
CA LEU A 344 -6.48 -11.99 -7.38
C LEU A 344 -5.66 -10.69 -7.38
N SER A 345 -4.67 -10.53 -6.50
CA SER A 345 -3.91 -9.29 -6.32
C SER A 345 -2.75 -9.10 -7.29
N ILE A 346 -2.15 -10.17 -7.81
CA ILE A 346 -1.00 -10.09 -8.73
C ILE A 346 -1.43 -10.41 -10.16
N MET A 347 -2.45 -11.24 -10.36
CA MET A 347 -2.85 -11.70 -11.70
C MET A 347 -4.07 -10.95 -12.23
N ILE A 348 -5.10 -10.78 -11.41
CA ILE A 348 -6.33 -10.12 -11.85
C ILE A 348 -6.23 -8.61 -11.72
N TYR A 349 -5.66 -8.13 -10.61
CA TYR A 349 -5.59 -6.71 -10.30
C TYR A 349 -4.82 -5.90 -11.36
N PRO A 350 -3.53 -6.14 -11.63
CA PRO A 350 -2.78 -5.30 -12.56
C PRO A 350 -3.17 -5.53 -14.02
N ARG A 351 -3.85 -6.61 -14.38
CA ARG A 351 -4.23 -6.87 -15.78
C ARG A 351 -5.62 -6.35 -16.14
N PHE A 352 -6.58 -6.50 -15.24
CA PHE A 352 -7.99 -6.24 -15.55
C PHE A 352 -8.61 -5.14 -14.70
N ILE A 353 -8.16 -4.96 -13.46
CA ILE A 353 -8.79 -4.04 -12.50
C ILE A 353 -8.12 -2.67 -12.50
N MET A 354 -6.79 -2.62 -12.35
CA MET A 354 -5.99 -1.41 -12.35
C MET A 354 -4.72 -1.62 -13.19
N PRO A 355 -4.82 -1.50 -14.53
CA PRO A 355 -3.69 -1.68 -15.44
C PRO A 355 -2.69 -0.53 -15.47
N PHE A 356 -2.88 0.47 -14.62
CA PHE A 356 -2.05 1.67 -14.58
C PHE A 356 -1.19 1.65 -13.31
N PRO A 357 0.11 1.30 -13.39
CA PRO A 357 1.00 1.31 -12.22
C PRO A 357 1.04 2.65 -11.50
N GLN A 358 1.00 3.76 -12.27
CA GLN A 358 0.93 5.13 -11.73
C GLN A 358 -0.29 5.37 -10.83
N ALA A 359 -1.46 4.84 -11.18
CA ALA A 359 -2.68 5.00 -10.37
C ALA A 359 -2.57 4.25 -9.03
N SER A 360 -1.99 3.06 -9.05
CA SER A 360 -1.68 2.29 -7.83
C SER A 360 -0.65 3.04 -6.96
N GLY A 361 0.35 3.65 -7.60
CA GLY A 361 1.34 4.51 -6.96
C GLY A 361 0.74 5.72 -6.25
N TRP A 362 -0.14 6.47 -6.91
CA TRP A 362 -0.86 7.61 -6.33
C TRP A 362 -1.67 7.22 -5.09
N PHE A 363 -2.35 6.08 -5.15
CA PHE A 363 -3.10 5.57 -4.03
C PHE A 363 -2.20 5.11 -2.87
N SER A 364 -1.16 4.31 -3.14
CA SER A 364 -0.19 3.85 -2.14
C SER A 364 0.49 5.04 -1.45
N PHE A 365 0.90 6.04 -2.22
CA PHE A 365 1.45 7.29 -1.69
C PHE A 365 0.48 7.98 -0.73
N SER A 366 -0.79 8.11 -1.12
CA SER A 366 -1.84 8.69 -0.30
C SER A 366 -2.03 7.96 1.03
N VAL A 367 -2.06 6.62 1.00
CA VAL A 367 -2.17 5.78 2.20
C VAL A 367 -0.98 6.02 3.14
N ASN A 368 0.24 5.91 2.61
CA ASN A 368 1.46 6.01 3.38
C ASN A 368 1.67 7.41 3.98
N LEU A 369 1.30 8.46 3.24
CA LEU A 369 1.40 9.85 3.68
C LEU A 369 0.58 10.10 4.97
N PHE A 370 -0.64 9.57 5.04
CA PHE A 370 -1.54 9.82 6.16
C PHE A 370 -1.53 8.73 7.24
N GLN A 371 -0.91 7.58 7.02
CA GLN A 371 -0.92 6.49 8.00
C GLN A 371 -0.39 6.90 9.38
N GLY A 372 0.65 7.75 9.43
CA GLY A 372 1.19 8.26 10.69
C GLY A 372 0.18 9.12 11.43
N LEU A 373 -0.54 9.97 10.69
CA LEU A 373 -1.64 10.78 11.21
C LEU A 373 -2.73 9.87 11.79
N TRP A 374 -3.11 8.81 11.09
CA TRP A 374 -4.15 7.87 11.53
C TRP A 374 -3.77 7.17 12.84
N VAL A 375 -2.54 6.65 12.95
CA VAL A 375 -2.07 5.96 14.16
C VAL A 375 -2.00 6.91 15.37
N VAL A 376 -1.56 8.15 15.18
CA VAL A 376 -1.49 9.14 16.26
C VAL A 376 -2.88 9.51 16.76
N PHE A 377 -3.86 9.69 15.87
CA PHE A 377 -5.21 10.07 16.24
C PHE A 377 -6.04 8.91 16.83
N ASP A 378 -5.71 7.65 16.53
CA ASP A 378 -6.33 6.47 17.17
C ASP A 378 -6.00 6.40 18.69
N LEU A 379 -4.83 6.91 19.10
CA LEU A 379 -4.29 6.88 20.46
C LEU A 379 -4.37 5.50 21.15
N GLY A 380 -4.35 4.41 20.36
CA GLY A 380 -4.38 3.03 20.87
C GLY A 380 -5.70 2.69 21.56
N THR A 381 -6.79 3.40 21.26
CA THR A 381 -8.10 3.20 21.90
C THR A 381 -8.72 1.85 21.56
N SER A 382 -8.43 1.31 20.37
CA SER A 382 -8.80 -0.07 19.98
C SER A 382 -8.16 -1.13 20.90
N VAL A 383 -6.88 -0.96 21.23
CA VAL A 383 -6.14 -1.85 22.14
C VAL A 383 -6.64 -1.68 23.58
N ALA A 384 -6.89 -0.45 24.00
CA ALA A 384 -7.45 -0.15 25.32
C ALA A 384 -8.86 -0.76 25.50
N LEU A 385 -9.71 -0.68 24.47
CA LEU A 385 -11.02 -1.32 24.46
C LEU A 385 -10.88 -2.83 24.68
N ALA A 386 -10.10 -3.51 23.85
CA ALA A 386 -9.99 -4.97 23.94
C ALA A 386 -9.50 -5.42 25.32
N LYS A 387 -8.49 -4.72 25.86
CA LYS A 387 -7.95 -4.98 27.20
C LYS A 387 -8.99 -4.78 28.29
N TYR A 388 -9.56 -3.57 28.41
CA TYR A 388 -10.41 -3.23 29.55
C TYR A 388 -11.80 -3.87 29.44
N PHE A 389 -12.28 -4.14 28.23
CA PHE A 389 -13.48 -4.94 28.05
C PHE A 389 -13.25 -6.36 28.59
N ALA A 390 -12.13 -7.01 28.25
CA ALA A 390 -11.79 -8.33 28.76
C ALA A 390 -11.59 -8.34 30.29
N GLU A 391 -10.96 -7.30 30.85
CA GLU A 391 -10.72 -7.12 32.30
C GLU A 391 -12.05 -7.05 33.08
N TYR A 392 -13.03 -6.28 32.60
CA TYR A 392 -14.24 -5.98 33.37
C TYR A 392 -15.46 -6.81 33.03
N ARG A 393 -15.45 -7.60 31.95
CA ARG A 393 -16.67 -8.30 31.48
C ARG A 393 -17.28 -9.27 32.50
N VAL A 394 -16.45 -9.86 33.37
CA VAL A 394 -16.87 -10.89 34.34
C VAL A 394 -17.40 -10.23 35.60
N ASP A 395 -16.59 -9.37 36.21
CA ASP A 395 -16.90 -8.79 37.52
C ASP A 395 -17.84 -7.56 37.42
N GLU A 396 -17.65 -6.73 36.39
CA GLU A 396 -18.36 -5.46 36.21
C GLU A 396 -18.72 -5.22 34.72
N PRO A 397 -19.65 -6.00 34.13
CA PRO A 397 -19.96 -5.93 32.70
C PRO A 397 -20.45 -4.54 32.25
N GLN A 398 -21.04 -3.77 33.16
CA GLN A 398 -21.42 -2.38 32.90
C GLN A 398 -20.21 -1.46 32.66
N GLU A 399 -19.09 -1.72 33.34
CA GLU A 399 -17.85 -0.97 33.19
C GLU A 399 -17.12 -1.38 31.90
N ALA A 400 -17.16 -2.66 31.52
CA ALA A 400 -16.61 -3.16 30.25
C ALA A 400 -17.19 -2.42 29.03
N VAL A 401 -18.51 -2.28 28.99
CA VAL A 401 -19.23 -1.63 27.89
C VAL A 401 -18.83 -0.15 27.72
N LYS A 402 -18.49 0.55 28.81
CA LYS A 402 -18.06 1.95 28.76
C LYS A 402 -16.78 2.15 27.94
N TYR A 403 -15.87 1.19 27.93
CA TYR A 403 -14.67 1.27 27.08
C TYR A 403 -14.99 1.10 25.59
N ALA A 404 -16.02 0.31 25.26
CA ALA A 404 -16.56 0.24 23.90
C ALA A 404 -17.21 1.56 23.49
N GLN A 405 -18.00 2.17 24.37
CA GLN A 405 -18.60 3.49 24.15
C GLN A 405 -17.54 4.59 23.97
N ILE A 406 -16.46 4.57 24.78
CA ILE A 406 -15.33 5.49 24.63
C ILE A 406 -14.74 5.37 23.24
N PHE A 407 -14.46 4.15 22.77
CA PHE A 407 -13.92 3.95 21.42
C PHE A 407 -14.84 4.55 20.36
N VAL A 408 -16.14 4.26 20.39
CA VAL A 408 -17.10 4.80 19.41
C VAL A 408 -17.04 6.32 19.34
N TRP A 409 -17.20 7.00 20.47
CA TRP A 409 -17.29 8.45 20.49
C TRP A 409 -15.94 9.14 20.32
N PHE A 410 -14.86 8.52 20.79
CA PHE A 410 -13.51 9.01 20.55
C PHE A 410 -13.20 8.95 19.05
N GLN A 411 -13.38 7.80 18.40
CA GLN A 411 -13.14 7.62 16.97
C GLN A 411 -14.03 8.51 16.10
N LEU A 412 -15.29 8.72 16.50
CA LEU A 412 -16.20 9.59 15.77
C LEU A 412 -15.75 11.07 15.84
N LEU A 413 -15.23 11.50 17.00
CA LEU A 413 -14.71 12.86 17.19
C LEU A 413 -13.34 13.07 16.54
N THR A 414 -12.41 12.12 16.70
CA THR A 414 -11.08 12.19 16.07
C THR A 414 -11.20 12.04 14.55
N GLY A 415 -12.03 11.13 14.07
CA GLY A 415 -12.41 10.99 12.66
C GLY A 415 -12.92 12.28 12.05
N MET A 416 -13.74 13.04 12.80
CA MET A 416 -14.20 14.36 12.35
C MET A 416 -13.05 15.38 12.26
N VAL A 417 -12.11 15.38 13.21
CA VAL A 417 -10.93 16.25 13.13
C VAL A 417 -10.03 15.87 11.95
N GLN A 418 -9.83 14.56 11.75
CA GLN A 418 -9.04 13.98 10.67
C GLN A 418 -9.59 14.33 9.29
N ILE A 419 -10.88 14.05 9.03
CA ILE A 419 -11.52 14.39 7.74
C ILE A 419 -11.53 15.91 7.52
N THR A 420 -11.74 16.72 8.57
CA THR A 420 -11.67 18.20 8.45
C THR A 420 -10.27 18.64 8.05
N GLY A 421 -9.24 18.12 8.72
CA GLY A 421 -7.85 18.47 8.45
C GLY A 421 -7.42 18.06 7.05
N VAL A 422 -7.69 16.81 6.65
CA VAL A 422 -7.29 16.31 5.33
C VAL A 422 -8.13 16.89 4.20
N ALA A 423 -9.43 17.10 4.39
CA ALA A 423 -10.25 17.79 3.40
C ALA A 423 -9.82 19.25 3.22
N PHE A 424 -9.45 19.95 4.29
CA PHE A 424 -8.90 21.31 4.21
C PHE A 424 -7.56 21.31 3.45
N LEU A 425 -6.63 20.43 3.84
CA LEU A 425 -5.34 20.29 3.16
C LEU A 425 -5.53 19.96 1.67
N GLY A 426 -6.36 18.96 1.35
CA GLY A 426 -6.63 18.50 0.00
C GLY A 426 -7.40 19.47 -0.88
N SER A 427 -8.27 20.30 -0.31
CA SER A 427 -9.06 21.24 -1.12
C SER A 427 -8.44 22.63 -1.26
N ILE A 428 -7.62 23.07 -0.30
CA ILE A 428 -7.12 24.45 -0.26
C ILE A 428 -5.60 24.53 -0.38
N LEU A 429 -4.85 23.64 0.30
CA LEU A 429 -3.38 23.75 0.33
C LEU A 429 -2.70 22.96 -0.78
N PHE A 430 -3.02 21.67 -0.91
CA PHE A 430 -2.38 20.79 -1.90
C PHE A 430 -2.59 21.18 -3.37
N PRO A 431 -3.71 21.80 -3.79
CA PRO A 431 -3.83 22.32 -5.15
C PRO A 431 -2.73 23.31 -5.53
N HIS A 432 -2.12 24.00 -4.55
CA HIS A 432 -1.03 24.95 -4.77
C HIS A 432 0.37 24.38 -4.50
N THR A 433 0.51 23.05 -4.42
CA THR A 433 1.80 22.38 -4.25
C THR A 433 2.05 21.39 -5.39
N TYR A 434 3.24 20.78 -5.41
CA TYR A 434 3.57 19.71 -6.37
C TYR A 434 2.60 18.50 -6.31
N LEU A 435 1.89 18.34 -5.19
CA LEU A 435 0.90 17.28 -4.95
C LEU A 435 -0.50 17.60 -5.51
N ALA A 436 -0.67 18.69 -6.27
CA ALA A 436 -1.98 19.16 -6.71
C ALA A 436 -2.81 18.09 -7.42
N HIS A 437 -2.19 17.29 -8.28
CA HIS A 437 -2.81 16.18 -9.01
C HIS A 437 -3.41 15.06 -8.12
N LEU A 438 -3.00 14.98 -6.84
CA LEU A 438 -3.47 13.97 -5.89
C LEU A 438 -4.58 14.47 -4.98
N SER A 439 -4.97 15.74 -5.09
CA SER A 439 -5.92 16.40 -4.18
C SER A 439 -7.22 15.60 -3.98
N TYR A 440 -7.83 15.12 -5.06
CA TYR A 440 -9.05 14.29 -4.95
C TYR A 440 -8.80 12.89 -4.39
N VAL A 441 -7.63 12.29 -4.64
CA VAL A 441 -7.27 11.00 -4.05
C VAL A 441 -7.11 11.14 -2.54
N PHE A 442 -6.48 12.21 -2.07
CA PHE A 442 -6.36 12.51 -0.63
C PHE A 442 -7.72 12.75 0.03
N ILE A 443 -8.59 13.53 -0.61
CA ILE A 443 -9.94 13.80 -0.10
C ILE A 443 -10.75 12.50 -0.06
N ALA A 444 -10.76 11.70 -1.13
CA ALA A 444 -11.46 10.42 -1.17
C ALA A 444 -10.91 9.43 -0.14
N HIS A 445 -9.58 9.36 0.01
CA HIS A 445 -8.94 8.52 1.01
C HIS A 445 -9.24 8.99 2.43
N SER A 446 -9.47 10.29 2.70
CA SER A 446 -9.83 10.73 4.04
C SER A 446 -11.19 10.19 4.54
N LEU A 447 -12.06 9.76 3.62
CA LEU A 447 -13.43 9.36 3.94
C LEU A 447 -13.50 8.18 4.91
N PHE A 448 -12.61 7.18 4.82
CA PHE A 448 -12.69 6.00 5.69
C PHE A 448 -12.38 6.28 7.17
N GLN A 449 -11.77 7.43 7.47
CA GLN A 449 -11.54 7.85 8.85
C GLN A 449 -12.82 8.25 9.57
N PHE A 450 -13.87 8.62 8.83
CA PHE A 450 -15.15 8.96 9.43
C PHE A 450 -16.22 7.90 9.08
N PRO A 451 -16.85 7.24 10.06
CA PRO A 451 -16.90 7.63 11.47
C PRO A 451 -15.86 6.92 12.38
N GLY A 452 -14.88 6.19 11.81
CA GLY A 452 -13.75 5.60 12.53
C GLY A 452 -14.06 4.39 13.43
N PHE A 453 -15.35 4.14 13.75
CA PHE A 453 -15.76 3.05 14.63
C PHE A 453 -16.16 1.75 13.89
N THR A 454 -16.00 1.66 12.56
CA THR A 454 -16.50 0.54 11.73
C THR A 454 -15.99 -0.84 12.17
N LEU A 455 -14.82 -0.90 12.79
CA LEU A 455 -14.22 -2.12 13.35
C LEU A 455 -14.58 -2.38 14.82
N LEU A 456 -15.48 -1.59 15.44
CA LEU A 456 -15.91 -1.71 16.84
C LEU A 456 -16.18 -3.16 17.25
N PHE A 457 -16.99 -3.87 16.48
CA PHE A 457 -17.44 -5.21 16.83
C PHE A 457 -16.31 -6.23 16.78
N VAL A 458 -15.32 -6.07 15.89
CA VAL A 458 -14.12 -6.92 15.88
C VAL A 458 -13.39 -6.81 17.21
N HIS A 459 -13.23 -5.59 17.72
CA HIS A 459 -12.57 -5.36 19.02
C HIS A 459 -13.45 -5.79 20.20
N VAL A 460 -14.77 -5.64 20.12
CA VAL A 460 -15.71 -6.11 21.15
C VAL A 460 -15.72 -7.63 21.22
N PHE A 461 -15.79 -8.36 20.08
CA PHE A 461 -15.70 -9.81 20.07
C PHE A 461 -14.36 -10.31 20.63
N ARG A 462 -13.27 -9.59 20.34
CA ARG A 462 -11.96 -9.83 20.96
C ARG A 462 -12.05 -9.70 22.49
N GLY A 463 -12.60 -8.61 23.00
CA GLY A 463 -12.79 -8.40 24.44
C GLY A 463 -13.75 -9.41 25.10
N MET A 464 -14.77 -9.85 24.37
CA MET A 464 -15.68 -10.93 24.78
C MET A 464 -15.05 -12.32 24.69
N ASN A 465 -13.79 -12.46 24.25
CA ASN A 465 -13.14 -13.74 23.94
C ASN A 465 -13.99 -14.63 22.99
N ARG A 466 -14.86 -14.01 22.18
CA ARG A 466 -15.57 -14.66 21.07
C ARG A 466 -14.69 -14.66 19.84
N ILE A 467 -13.54 -15.33 20.00
CA ILE A 467 -12.50 -15.41 18.98
C ILE A 467 -13.04 -16.11 17.73
N ASP A 468 -13.99 -17.04 17.89
CA ASP A 468 -14.74 -17.66 16.79
C ASP A 468 -15.35 -16.62 15.84
N LEU A 469 -16.13 -15.67 16.39
CA LEU A 469 -16.79 -14.63 15.59
C LEU A 469 -15.81 -13.58 15.08
N GLN A 470 -14.82 -13.21 15.90
CA GLN A 470 -13.76 -12.31 15.49
C GLN A 470 -13.01 -12.87 14.26
N GLN A 471 -12.68 -14.16 14.26
CA GLN A 471 -11.97 -14.79 13.15
C GLN A 471 -12.84 -14.91 11.89
N ILE A 472 -14.14 -15.21 12.03
CA ILE A 472 -15.08 -15.18 10.89
C ILE A 472 -15.07 -13.79 10.23
N ILE A 473 -15.15 -12.72 11.03
CA ILE A 473 -15.15 -11.36 10.50
C ILE A 473 -13.80 -11.01 9.88
N ASN A 474 -12.69 -11.40 10.51
CA ASN A 474 -11.35 -11.19 9.95
C ASN A 474 -11.18 -11.88 8.60
N ILE A 475 -11.66 -13.12 8.46
CA ILE A 475 -11.63 -13.85 7.19
C ILE A 475 -12.47 -13.12 6.14
N LEU A 476 -13.70 -12.73 6.47
CA LEU A 476 -14.56 -11.98 5.55
C LEU A 476 -13.94 -10.64 5.15
N TYR A 477 -13.39 -9.90 6.10
CA TYR A 477 -12.71 -8.64 5.87
C TYR A 477 -11.53 -8.83 4.91
N TRP A 478 -10.55 -9.67 5.25
CA TRP A 478 -9.30 -9.76 4.49
C TRP A 478 -9.38 -10.61 3.21
N ALA A 479 -10.21 -11.66 3.18
CA ALA A 479 -10.27 -12.59 2.06
C ALA A 479 -11.38 -12.24 1.06
N VAL A 480 -12.41 -11.50 1.47
CA VAL A 480 -13.59 -11.23 0.63
C VAL A 480 -13.78 -9.73 0.42
N PHE A 481 -14.08 -8.97 1.47
CA PHE A 481 -14.50 -7.58 1.33
C PHE A 481 -13.37 -6.65 0.92
N ASN A 482 -12.16 -6.83 1.45
CA ASN A 482 -10.98 -6.05 1.09
C ASN A 482 -10.54 -6.25 -0.37
N ILE A 483 -11.00 -7.31 -1.03
CA ILE A 483 -10.76 -7.55 -2.46
C ILE A 483 -11.96 -7.08 -3.28
N ALA A 484 -13.15 -7.60 -2.98
CA ALA A 484 -14.34 -7.36 -3.79
C ALA A 484 -14.75 -5.88 -3.79
N ALA A 485 -14.76 -5.19 -2.64
CA ALA A 485 -15.22 -3.81 -2.56
C ALA A 485 -14.30 -2.84 -3.35
N PRO A 486 -12.97 -2.85 -3.16
CA PRO A 486 -12.06 -2.11 -4.04
C PRO A 486 -12.19 -2.45 -5.51
N TYR A 487 -12.27 -3.72 -5.88
CA TYR A 487 -12.27 -4.09 -7.30
C TYR A 487 -13.53 -3.59 -8.01
N ILE A 488 -14.69 -3.74 -7.38
CA ILE A 488 -15.96 -3.25 -7.93
C ILE A 488 -15.90 -1.73 -8.07
N MET A 489 -15.46 -1.01 -7.05
CA MET A 489 -15.39 0.45 -7.10
C MET A 489 -14.36 0.95 -8.12
N ILE A 490 -13.18 0.32 -8.23
CA ILE A 490 -12.20 0.67 -9.26
C ILE A 490 -12.80 0.56 -10.66
N LEU A 491 -13.51 -0.53 -10.97
CA LEU A 491 -14.14 -0.71 -12.29
C LEU A 491 -15.21 0.36 -12.56
N VAL A 492 -16.05 0.68 -11.58
CA VAL A 492 -17.07 1.73 -11.69
C VAL A 492 -16.43 3.09 -11.96
N PHE A 493 -15.38 3.44 -11.21
CA PHE A 493 -14.74 4.75 -11.34
C PHE A 493 -13.79 4.86 -12.52
N ARG A 494 -13.21 3.76 -13.01
CA ARG A 494 -12.51 3.74 -14.30
C ARG A 494 -13.48 4.01 -15.44
N TRP A 495 -14.65 3.38 -15.42
CA TRP A 495 -15.69 3.65 -16.41
C TRP A 495 -16.17 5.10 -16.36
N TRP A 496 -16.44 5.65 -15.17
CA TRP A 496 -16.79 7.06 -15.03
C TRP A 496 -15.65 7.99 -15.50
N GLY A 497 -14.42 7.70 -15.11
CA GLY A 497 -13.23 8.48 -15.48
C GLY A 497 -12.96 8.47 -16.98
N SER A 498 -13.25 7.38 -17.70
CA SER A 498 -13.12 7.35 -19.17
C SER A 498 -14.18 8.19 -19.89
N GLN A 499 -15.30 8.50 -19.23
CA GLN A 499 -16.32 9.42 -19.76
C GLN A 499 -16.05 10.89 -19.40
N ASN A 500 -15.15 11.16 -18.46
CA ASN A 500 -14.81 12.51 -18.02
C ASN A 500 -13.34 12.84 -18.35
N PRO A 501 -13.08 13.59 -19.44
CA PRO A 501 -11.72 13.81 -19.90
C PRO A 501 -10.87 14.68 -18.95
N ILE A 502 -11.46 15.40 -17.99
CA ILE A 502 -10.71 16.15 -16.96
C ILE A 502 -9.95 15.19 -16.01
N PHE A 503 -10.61 14.11 -15.61
CA PHE A 503 -10.04 13.15 -14.66
C PHE A 503 -9.33 11.99 -15.36
N GLY A 504 -9.90 11.48 -16.44
CA GLY A 504 -9.37 10.33 -17.16
C GLY A 504 -9.52 9.00 -16.40
N GLN A 505 -9.24 7.91 -17.10
CA GLN A 505 -9.49 6.55 -16.60
C GLN A 505 -8.60 6.18 -15.41
N ALA A 506 -7.32 6.58 -15.43
CA ALA A 506 -6.34 6.22 -14.40
C ALA A 506 -6.64 6.88 -13.05
N LEU A 507 -6.88 8.19 -13.03
CA LEU A 507 -7.19 8.93 -11.79
C LEU A 507 -8.55 8.48 -11.23
N GLY A 508 -9.53 8.24 -12.10
CA GLY A 508 -10.80 7.60 -11.72
C GLY A 508 -10.56 6.28 -11.00
N GLY A 509 -9.69 5.40 -11.52
CA GLY A 509 -9.30 4.17 -10.84
C GLY A 509 -8.73 4.38 -9.43
N ALA A 510 -7.81 5.34 -9.24
CA ALA A 510 -7.22 5.63 -7.94
C ALA A 510 -8.26 6.14 -6.92
N ILE A 511 -9.19 7.02 -7.35
CA ILE A 511 -10.33 7.47 -6.52
C ILE A 511 -11.23 6.27 -6.18
N GLY A 512 -11.51 5.41 -7.16
CA GLY A 512 -12.30 4.19 -6.97
C GLY A 512 -11.70 3.23 -5.93
N GLN A 513 -10.37 3.12 -5.88
CA GLN A 513 -9.68 2.32 -4.85
C GLN A 513 -9.91 2.89 -3.45
N ALA A 514 -9.82 4.22 -3.29
CA ALA A 514 -10.10 4.89 -2.01
C ALA A 514 -11.55 4.71 -1.55
N VAL A 515 -12.51 4.92 -2.45
CA VAL A 515 -13.95 4.69 -2.18
C VAL A 515 -14.23 3.22 -1.87
N GLY A 516 -13.53 2.31 -2.54
CA GLY A 516 -13.60 0.88 -2.31
C GLY A 516 -13.17 0.46 -0.91
N MET A 517 -12.11 1.07 -0.37
CA MET A 517 -11.71 0.84 1.03
C MET A 517 -12.78 1.32 2.02
N TYR A 518 -13.41 2.47 1.75
CA TYR A 518 -14.55 2.92 2.55
C TYR A 518 -15.70 1.91 2.51
N PHE A 519 -16.05 1.43 1.32
CA PHE A 519 -17.13 0.47 1.14
C PHE A 519 -16.87 -0.86 1.87
N ASN A 520 -15.62 -1.34 1.85
CA ASN A 520 -15.17 -2.51 2.63
C ASN A 520 -15.47 -2.38 4.13
N GLU A 521 -15.16 -1.24 4.74
CA GLU A 521 -15.40 -0.97 6.15
C GLU A 521 -16.89 -1.10 6.52
N TRP A 522 -17.79 -0.61 5.65
CA TRP A 522 -19.23 -0.69 5.88
C TRP A 522 -19.82 -2.08 5.70
N LEU A 523 -19.34 -2.84 4.72
CA LEU A 523 -19.72 -4.25 4.57
C LEU A 523 -19.35 -5.03 5.83
N THR A 524 -18.15 -4.77 6.35
CA THR A 524 -17.62 -5.42 7.55
C THR A 524 -18.43 -5.04 8.78
N PHE A 525 -18.70 -3.75 8.97
CA PHE A 525 -19.56 -3.26 10.04
C PHE A 525 -20.96 -3.89 9.97
N GLY A 526 -21.56 -3.97 8.79
CA GLY A 526 -22.88 -4.55 8.57
C GLY A 526 -22.98 -6.03 8.96
N VAL A 527 -22.01 -6.84 8.53
CA VAL A 527 -21.95 -8.27 8.93
C VAL A 527 -21.69 -8.41 10.43
N SER A 528 -20.81 -7.58 10.98
CA SER A 528 -20.49 -7.63 12.40
C SER A 528 -21.68 -7.27 13.28
N VAL A 529 -22.48 -6.27 12.88
CA VAL A 529 -23.76 -5.92 13.50
C VAL A 529 -24.74 -7.09 13.45
N TYR A 530 -24.83 -7.77 12.32
CA TYR A 530 -25.70 -8.94 12.16
C TYR A 530 -25.30 -10.06 13.14
N LEU A 531 -24.00 -10.38 13.24
CA LEU A 531 -23.49 -11.39 14.17
C LEU A 531 -23.72 -10.98 15.63
N PHE A 532 -23.50 -9.71 15.97
CA PHE A 532 -23.72 -9.20 17.32
C PHE A 532 -25.20 -9.30 17.74
N LYS A 533 -26.13 -8.96 16.84
CA LYS A 533 -27.57 -9.13 17.10
C LYS A 533 -27.99 -10.60 17.21
N ARG A 534 -27.36 -11.49 16.44
CA ARG A 534 -27.64 -12.92 16.49
C ARG A 534 -27.27 -13.53 17.85
N LEU A 535 -26.32 -12.92 18.56
CA LEU A 535 -25.97 -13.32 19.92
C LEU A 535 -26.99 -12.88 20.99
N GLY A 536 -27.98 -12.05 20.67
CA GLY A 536 -28.95 -11.53 21.65
C GLY A 536 -28.69 -10.09 22.08
N PHE A 537 -27.49 -9.54 21.82
CA PHE A 537 -27.11 -8.20 22.26
C PHE A 537 -27.74 -7.06 21.46
N ASN A 538 -28.03 -5.95 22.15
CA ASN A 538 -28.50 -4.73 21.52
C ASN A 538 -27.35 -3.82 21.09
N VAL A 539 -27.23 -3.57 19.79
CA VAL A 539 -26.25 -2.63 19.22
C VAL A 539 -26.30 -1.25 19.88
N GLY A 540 -27.49 -0.76 20.24
CA GLY A 540 -27.66 0.56 20.83
C GLY A 540 -26.88 0.76 22.13
N THR A 541 -26.59 -0.32 22.86
CA THR A 541 -25.84 -0.31 24.12
C THR A 541 -24.41 0.21 23.96
N LEU A 542 -23.77 -0.08 22.82
CA LEU A 542 -22.40 0.34 22.53
C LEU A 542 -22.29 1.80 22.05
N PHE A 543 -23.39 2.39 21.56
CA PHE A 543 -23.42 3.77 21.05
C PHE A 543 -23.85 4.81 22.10
N ARG A 544 -24.08 4.38 23.33
CA ARG A 544 -24.40 5.25 24.46
C ARG A 544 -23.18 6.03 24.94
N VAL A 545 -23.40 7.03 25.81
CA VAL A 545 -22.36 7.85 26.45
C VAL A 545 -22.55 7.77 27.97
N ASP A 546 -22.15 6.63 28.56
CA ASP A 546 -22.27 6.37 30.01
C ASP A 546 -20.91 6.46 30.74
N PHE A 547 -19.84 6.84 30.03
CA PHE A 547 -18.48 6.95 30.58
C PHE A 547 -18.15 8.33 31.13
N ASP A 548 -17.23 8.36 32.10
CA ASP A 548 -16.71 9.59 32.70
C ASP A 548 -15.25 9.84 32.32
N MET A 549 -14.75 11.01 32.73
CA MET A 549 -13.36 11.43 32.51
C MET A 549 -12.34 10.45 33.13
N LYS A 550 -12.72 9.69 34.17
CA LYS A 550 -11.85 8.70 34.80
C LYS A 550 -11.51 7.57 33.82
N GLN A 551 -12.51 7.00 33.16
CA GLN A 551 -12.34 5.94 32.18
C GLN A 551 -11.58 6.44 30.95
N ILE A 552 -11.89 7.66 30.46
CA ILE A 552 -11.14 8.28 29.35
C ILE A 552 -9.65 8.39 29.68
N LYS A 553 -9.29 8.92 30.86
CA LYS A 553 -7.89 9.03 31.27
C LYS A 553 -7.20 7.67 31.39
N LYS A 554 -7.90 6.65 31.91
CA LYS A 554 -7.37 5.28 32.02
C LYS A 554 -7.09 4.69 30.64
N ALA A 555 -8.06 4.79 29.72
CA ALA A 555 -7.93 4.32 28.34
C ALA A 555 -6.78 5.02 27.60
N LEU A 556 -6.75 6.36 27.60
CA LEU A 556 -5.75 7.14 26.86
C LEU A 556 -4.33 7.02 27.44
N ARG A 557 -4.17 6.92 28.77
CA ARG A 557 -2.82 6.74 29.37
C ARG A 557 -2.20 5.40 28.98
N PHE A 558 -3.02 4.37 28.84
CA PHE A 558 -2.58 3.07 28.35
C PHE A 558 -2.27 3.13 26.86
N GLY A 559 -3.22 3.57 26.03
CA GLY A 559 -3.08 3.60 24.58
C GLY A 559 -1.95 4.52 24.09
N ALA A 560 -1.81 5.73 24.64
CA ALA A 560 -0.81 6.70 24.19
C ALA A 560 0.64 6.20 24.33
N LYS A 561 0.97 5.41 25.37
CA LYS A 561 2.32 4.85 25.53
C LYS A 561 2.67 3.87 24.40
N TRP A 562 1.71 3.04 24.03
CA TRP A 562 1.84 2.11 22.91
C TRP A 562 1.94 2.87 21.58
N THR A 563 1.08 3.88 21.40
CA THR A 563 1.04 4.71 20.19
C THR A 563 2.37 5.39 19.89
N VAL A 564 3.13 5.87 20.89
CA VAL A 564 4.43 6.53 20.65
C VAL A 564 5.41 5.62 19.91
N GLY A 565 5.54 4.37 20.34
CA GLY A 565 6.40 3.40 19.65
C GLY A 565 5.84 2.99 18.30
N ALA A 566 4.53 2.69 18.24
CA ALA A 566 3.86 2.25 17.02
C ALA A 566 3.83 3.32 15.91
N ALA A 567 3.74 4.61 16.28
CA ALA A 567 3.71 5.73 15.35
C ALA A 567 5.07 6.02 14.69
N ALA A 568 6.19 5.57 15.28
CA ALA A 568 7.51 5.78 14.69
C ALA A 568 7.63 5.16 13.29
N VAL A 569 7.00 3.98 13.08
CA VAL A 569 7.04 3.26 11.80
C VAL A 569 6.40 4.07 10.67
N PRO A 570 5.11 4.46 10.74
CA PRO A 570 4.48 5.22 9.66
C PRO A 570 5.03 6.66 9.52
N ILE A 571 5.61 7.26 10.57
CA ILE A 571 6.32 8.55 10.44
C ILE A 571 7.53 8.41 9.53
N VAL A 572 8.26 7.29 9.61
CA VAL A 572 9.40 7.04 8.71
C VAL A 572 8.93 6.69 7.30
N TRP A 573 7.78 6.06 7.13
CA TRP A 573 7.16 5.91 5.81
C TRP A 573 6.78 7.26 5.20
N PHE A 574 6.30 8.21 6.00
CA PHE A 574 6.10 9.59 5.53
C PHE A 574 7.42 10.22 5.04
N VAL A 575 8.51 10.08 5.81
CA VAL A 575 9.84 10.55 5.37
C VAL A 575 10.26 9.88 4.06
N GLN A 576 10.04 8.57 3.92
CA GLN A 576 10.30 7.85 2.67
C GLN A 576 9.51 8.44 1.51
N MET A 577 8.21 8.69 1.69
CA MET A 577 7.37 9.26 0.62
C MET A 577 7.88 10.62 0.17
N VAL A 578 8.27 11.49 1.11
CA VAL A 578 8.87 12.80 0.78
C VAL A 578 10.16 12.59 -0.01
N VAL A 579 11.09 11.80 0.52
CA VAL A 579 12.40 11.53 -0.12
C VAL A 579 12.24 10.95 -1.52
N VAL A 580 11.34 9.98 -1.69
CA VAL A 580 11.03 9.37 -3.00
C VAL A 580 10.43 10.40 -3.95
N SER A 581 9.40 11.13 -3.54
CA SER A 581 8.72 12.10 -4.42
C SER A 581 9.58 13.29 -4.83
N THR A 582 10.58 13.67 -4.03
CA THR A 582 11.42 14.84 -4.32
C THR A 582 12.74 14.51 -5.00
N ASN A 583 13.22 13.26 -4.88
CA ASN A 583 14.55 12.87 -5.40
C ASN A 583 14.46 11.81 -6.50
N LEU A 584 13.36 11.07 -6.61
CA LEU A 584 13.19 10.07 -7.67
C LEU A 584 12.21 10.60 -8.71
N LEU A 585 12.59 10.46 -9.97
CA LEU A 585 11.70 10.69 -11.09
C LEU A 585 10.85 9.43 -11.39
N ASN A 586 9.71 9.60 -12.05
CA ASN A 586 8.69 8.55 -12.23
C ASN A 586 8.35 7.83 -10.92
N TRP A 587 8.34 8.59 -9.81
CA TRP A 587 8.23 8.02 -8.47
C TRP A 587 6.90 7.27 -8.27
N SER A 588 5.85 7.67 -8.99
CA SER A 588 4.54 7.02 -8.93
C SER A 588 4.59 5.58 -9.43
N ALA A 589 5.23 5.33 -10.58
CA ALA A 589 5.35 3.96 -11.09
C ALA A 589 6.31 3.15 -10.21
N LEU A 590 7.45 3.73 -9.82
CA LEU A 590 8.41 3.07 -8.90
C LEU A 590 7.75 2.66 -7.59
N GLN A 591 6.89 3.51 -7.01
CA GLN A 591 6.15 3.21 -5.78
C GLN A 591 5.14 2.07 -6.00
N GLY A 592 4.48 2.02 -7.17
CA GLY A 592 3.63 0.89 -7.55
C GLY A 592 4.42 -0.43 -7.60
N GLN A 593 5.59 -0.44 -8.24
CA GLN A 593 6.48 -1.61 -8.32
C GLN A 593 6.98 -2.05 -6.94
N PHE A 594 7.40 -1.09 -6.11
CA PHE A 594 7.82 -1.33 -4.73
C PHE A 594 6.70 -1.99 -3.92
N GLN A 595 5.47 -1.49 -4.04
CA GLN A 595 4.32 -2.04 -3.32
C GLN A 595 4.02 -3.48 -3.75
N LEU A 596 4.03 -3.78 -5.05
CA LEU A 596 3.78 -5.15 -5.53
C LEU A 596 4.82 -6.14 -4.98
N ALA A 597 6.10 -5.75 -5.02
CA ALA A 597 7.18 -6.57 -4.47
C ALA A 597 7.07 -6.74 -2.95
N TRP A 598 6.73 -5.67 -2.23
CA TRP A 598 6.46 -5.70 -0.79
C TRP A 598 5.31 -6.63 -0.44
N ASP A 599 4.19 -6.56 -1.15
CA ASP A 599 2.99 -7.36 -0.89
C ASP A 599 3.28 -8.87 -1.01
N LEU A 600 4.09 -9.25 -2.01
CA LEU A 600 4.52 -10.64 -2.17
C LEU A 600 5.51 -11.06 -1.07
N ALA A 601 6.47 -10.20 -0.70
CA ALA A 601 7.40 -10.47 0.38
C ALA A 601 6.71 -10.54 1.77
N LEU A 602 5.60 -9.81 1.94
CA LEU A 602 4.82 -9.77 3.17
C LEU A 602 4.24 -11.15 3.53
N LEU A 603 4.17 -12.09 2.60
CA LEU A 603 3.76 -13.48 2.90
C LEU A 603 4.64 -14.15 3.97
N VAL A 604 5.91 -13.74 4.08
CA VAL A 604 6.80 -14.23 5.15
C VAL A 604 6.31 -13.81 6.54
N SER A 605 5.57 -12.70 6.63
CA SER A 605 5.02 -12.18 7.90
C SER A 605 3.95 -13.07 8.55
N VAL A 606 3.46 -14.12 7.86
CA VAL A 606 2.63 -15.17 8.47
C VAL A 606 3.34 -15.80 9.67
N VAL A 607 4.68 -15.86 9.65
CA VAL A 607 5.49 -16.31 10.79
C VAL A 607 5.41 -15.34 11.98
N GLY A 608 5.18 -14.05 11.73
CA GLY A 608 4.93 -13.07 12.79
C GLY A 608 3.69 -13.40 13.64
N LEU A 609 2.68 -14.06 13.06
CA LEU A 609 1.49 -14.52 13.79
C LEU A 609 1.83 -15.62 14.80
N PHE A 610 2.77 -16.51 14.45
CA PHE A 610 3.33 -17.47 15.40
C PHE A 610 4.06 -16.76 16.53
N MET A 611 4.88 -15.74 16.23
CA MET A 611 5.58 -14.97 17.26
C MET A 611 4.64 -14.26 18.21
N GLU A 612 3.52 -13.73 17.70
CA GLU A 612 2.48 -13.13 18.53
C GLU A 612 1.85 -14.17 19.48
N SER A 613 1.63 -15.40 19.01
CA SER A 613 1.09 -16.48 19.84
C SER A 613 1.99 -16.86 21.03
N MET A 614 3.29 -16.54 20.95
CA MET A 614 4.25 -16.79 22.04
C MET A 614 4.05 -15.88 23.24
N LEU A 615 3.37 -14.74 23.08
CA LEU A 615 3.11 -13.77 24.15
C LEU A 615 2.54 -14.44 25.40
N GLY A 616 1.51 -15.28 25.23
CA GLY A 616 0.85 -15.97 26.35
C GLY A 616 1.77 -16.95 27.06
N GLY A 617 2.45 -17.83 26.32
CA GLY A 617 3.33 -18.85 26.91
C GLY A 617 4.54 -18.24 27.64
N ILE A 618 5.17 -17.23 27.04
CA ILE A 618 6.32 -16.55 27.65
C ILE A 618 5.88 -15.75 28.89
N SER A 619 4.72 -15.09 28.83
CA SER A 619 4.21 -14.34 29.99
C SER A 619 3.86 -15.27 31.16
N GLU A 620 3.25 -16.43 30.88
CA GLU A 620 2.95 -17.47 31.88
C GLU A 620 4.23 -18.02 32.54
N ALA A 621 5.25 -18.39 31.75
CA ALA A 621 6.51 -18.90 32.29
C ALA A 621 7.30 -17.82 33.07
N TYR A 622 7.40 -16.61 32.52
CA TYR A 622 8.20 -15.53 33.08
C TYR A 622 7.61 -14.98 34.39
N SER A 623 6.30 -14.77 34.44
CA SER A 623 5.62 -14.20 35.62
C SER A 623 5.67 -15.14 36.83
N HIS A 624 5.75 -16.44 36.59
CA HIS A 624 5.90 -17.47 37.63
C HIS A 624 7.37 -17.86 37.90
N ALA A 625 8.33 -17.07 37.43
CA ALA A 625 9.77 -17.28 37.63
C ALA A 625 10.27 -18.67 37.17
N LYS A 626 9.65 -19.25 36.14
CA LYS A 626 10.09 -20.49 35.51
C LYS A 626 11.10 -20.16 34.40
N GLU A 627 12.36 -20.01 34.82
CA GLU A 627 13.44 -19.52 33.95
C GLU A 627 13.76 -20.49 32.82
N LYS A 628 13.78 -21.80 33.09
CA LYS A 628 14.10 -22.83 32.08
C LYS A 628 13.00 -22.97 31.05
N LEU A 629 11.74 -22.88 31.48
CA LEU A 629 10.58 -22.87 30.59
C LEU A 629 10.55 -21.61 29.72
N THR A 630 10.87 -20.44 30.30
CA THR A 630 10.99 -19.19 29.53
C THR A 630 12.11 -19.27 28.49
N GLU A 631 13.26 -19.85 28.88
CA GLU A 631 14.38 -20.13 27.99
C GLU A 631 13.98 -21.09 26.86
N LEU A 632 13.29 -22.20 27.17
CA LEU A 632 12.81 -23.17 26.17
C LEU A 632 11.82 -22.53 25.19
N TYR A 633 10.81 -21.79 25.68
CA TYR A 633 9.83 -21.12 24.81
C TYR A 633 10.50 -20.12 23.87
N THR A 634 11.47 -19.35 24.37
CA THR A 634 12.20 -18.39 23.53
C THR A 634 13.07 -19.12 22.50
N ALA A 635 13.74 -20.20 22.86
CA ALA A 635 14.57 -21.00 21.96
C ALA A 635 13.74 -21.73 20.89
N GLN A 636 12.62 -22.35 21.28
CA GLN A 636 11.70 -23.03 20.37
C GLN A 636 11.03 -22.05 19.42
N ALA A 637 10.64 -20.86 19.90
CA ALA A 637 10.10 -19.82 19.04
C ALA A 637 11.11 -19.38 17.97
N LEU A 638 12.40 -19.22 18.33
CA LEU A 638 13.46 -18.92 17.37
C LEU A 638 13.65 -20.02 16.33
N ARG A 639 13.66 -21.28 16.77
CA ARG A 639 13.79 -22.44 15.87
C ARG A 639 12.65 -22.51 14.86
N TRP A 640 11.40 -22.49 15.34
CA TRP A 640 10.23 -22.54 14.48
C TRP A 640 10.12 -21.29 13.59
N GLY A 641 10.50 -20.13 14.11
CA GLY A 641 10.62 -18.90 13.34
C GLY A 641 11.55 -19.03 12.16
N ALA A 642 12.79 -19.46 12.41
CA ALA A 642 13.78 -19.68 11.37
C ALA A 642 13.33 -20.77 10.38
N PHE A 643 12.75 -21.88 10.87
CA PHE A 643 12.21 -22.95 10.02
C PHE A 643 11.22 -22.43 8.99
N PHE A 644 10.19 -21.69 9.42
CA PHE A 644 9.17 -21.21 8.49
C PHE A 644 9.66 -20.03 7.62
N VAL A 645 10.50 -19.14 8.15
CA VAL A 645 11.08 -18.05 7.36
C VAL A 645 11.98 -18.59 6.26
N PHE A 646 12.87 -19.54 6.55
CA PHE A 646 13.76 -20.12 5.55
C PHE A 646 12.99 -20.90 4.48
N TRP A 647 11.94 -21.62 4.87
CA TRP A 647 11.03 -22.26 3.93
C TRP A 647 10.39 -21.24 2.97
N LEU A 648 9.70 -20.23 3.49
CA LEU A 648 9.00 -19.24 2.66
C LEU A 648 9.96 -18.47 1.77
N ILE A 649 11.11 -18.05 2.29
CA ILE A 649 12.12 -17.35 1.50
C ILE A 649 12.68 -18.23 0.40
N SER A 650 12.99 -19.51 0.67
CA SER A 650 13.46 -20.41 -0.39
C SER A 650 12.44 -20.60 -1.51
N GLY A 651 11.15 -20.66 -1.17
CA GLY A 651 10.07 -20.76 -2.16
C GLY A 651 9.90 -19.48 -2.98
N LEU A 652 9.85 -18.33 -2.32
CA LEU A 652 9.70 -17.03 -2.98
C LEU A 652 10.95 -16.61 -3.77
N ALA A 653 12.15 -16.98 -3.33
CA ALA A 653 13.38 -16.69 -4.08
C ALA A 653 13.42 -17.46 -5.41
N ALA A 654 12.96 -18.72 -5.43
CA ALA A 654 12.92 -19.53 -6.65
C ALA A 654 11.79 -19.12 -7.60
N VAL A 655 10.60 -18.83 -7.08
CA VAL A 655 9.39 -18.68 -7.91
C VAL A 655 8.87 -17.25 -7.96
N GLY A 656 9.15 -16.41 -6.98
CA GLY A 656 8.51 -15.10 -6.81
C GLY A 656 8.70 -14.15 -8.00
N ALA A 657 9.90 -14.07 -8.57
CA ALA A 657 10.16 -13.25 -9.76
C ALA A 657 9.33 -13.72 -10.97
N ARG A 658 9.24 -15.04 -11.18
CA ARG A 658 8.43 -15.66 -12.25
C ARG A 658 6.93 -15.49 -12.00
N ALA A 659 6.52 -15.53 -10.73
CA ALA A 659 5.15 -15.25 -10.33
C ALA A 659 4.78 -13.80 -10.69
N ILE A 660 5.64 -12.82 -10.42
CA ILE A 660 5.41 -11.42 -10.82
C ILE A 660 5.36 -11.29 -12.34
N LEU A 661 6.40 -11.76 -13.06
CA LEU A 661 6.51 -11.58 -14.51
C LEU A 661 5.41 -12.30 -15.30
N GLY A 662 5.05 -13.54 -14.93
CA GLY A 662 3.98 -14.27 -15.62
C GLY A 662 2.57 -13.78 -15.26
N ALA A 663 2.39 -13.16 -14.10
CA ALA A 663 1.10 -12.65 -13.66
C ALA A 663 0.81 -11.21 -14.10
N ALA A 664 1.78 -10.32 -13.91
CA ALA A 664 1.62 -8.88 -14.09
C ALA A 664 2.22 -8.37 -15.41
N GLY A 665 3.09 -9.14 -16.07
CA GLY A 665 3.69 -8.83 -17.37
C GLY A 665 5.02 -8.08 -17.29
N GLU A 666 5.59 -7.77 -18.45
CA GLU A 666 6.93 -7.16 -18.58
C GLU A 666 7.04 -5.78 -17.93
N ALA A 667 5.96 -5.01 -17.95
CA ALA A 667 5.87 -3.70 -17.29
C ALA A 667 6.13 -3.76 -15.77
N TRP A 668 6.12 -4.95 -15.15
CA TRP A 668 6.38 -5.16 -13.72
C TRP A 668 7.72 -5.85 -13.43
N SER A 669 8.63 -5.88 -14.41
CA SER A 669 9.95 -6.50 -14.27
C SER A 669 10.77 -5.92 -13.12
N TYR A 670 10.67 -4.62 -12.88
CA TYR A 670 11.39 -3.97 -11.79
C TYR A 670 10.95 -4.48 -10.40
N ALA A 671 9.66 -4.78 -10.19
CA ALA A 671 9.18 -5.39 -8.94
C ALA A 671 9.84 -6.75 -8.69
N ALA A 672 10.11 -7.54 -9.74
CA ALA A 672 10.80 -8.82 -9.60
C ALA A 672 12.24 -8.66 -9.09
N VAL A 673 12.92 -7.56 -9.46
CA VAL A 673 14.25 -7.21 -8.93
C VAL A 673 14.16 -6.80 -7.46
N LEU A 674 13.22 -5.89 -7.13
CA LEU A 674 13.02 -5.40 -5.76
C LEU A 674 12.65 -6.52 -4.78
N LEU A 675 11.93 -7.54 -5.23
CA LEU A 675 11.56 -8.68 -4.41
C LEU A 675 12.78 -9.32 -3.73
N GLN A 676 13.91 -9.47 -4.43
CA GLN A 676 15.10 -10.10 -3.84
C GLN A 676 15.63 -9.31 -2.64
N PHE A 677 15.63 -7.97 -2.71
CA PHE A 677 16.01 -7.12 -1.59
C PHE A 677 15.06 -7.28 -0.41
N PHE A 678 13.75 -7.37 -0.67
CA PHE A 678 12.78 -7.62 0.39
C PHE A 678 12.93 -9.00 1.02
N LEU A 679 13.28 -10.04 0.27
CA LEU A 679 13.52 -11.36 0.84
C LEU A 679 14.71 -11.35 1.81
N VAL A 680 15.77 -10.58 1.52
CA VAL A 680 16.89 -10.36 2.46
C VAL A 680 16.40 -9.65 3.73
N PHE A 681 15.57 -8.61 3.59
CA PHE A 681 14.96 -7.93 4.74
C PHE A 681 14.13 -8.89 5.59
N GLN A 682 13.26 -9.71 4.96
CA GLN A 682 12.38 -10.65 5.66
C GLN A 682 13.14 -11.80 6.34
N LEU A 683 14.34 -12.17 5.85
CA LEU A 683 15.20 -13.20 6.44
C LEU A 683 15.54 -12.90 7.90
N MET A 684 15.60 -11.61 8.25
CA MET A 684 15.92 -11.14 9.60
C MET A 684 14.67 -10.85 10.45
N GLY A 685 13.46 -11.01 9.89
CA GLY A 685 12.20 -10.59 10.49
C GLY A 685 11.86 -11.31 11.80
N PHE A 686 12.03 -12.63 11.84
CA PHE A 686 11.61 -13.44 13.00
C PHE A 686 12.31 -13.08 14.31
N TRP A 687 13.58 -12.65 14.25
CA TRP A 687 14.32 -12.15 15.41
C TRP A 687 13.68 -10.90 16.00
N SER A 688 13.21 -10.01 15.13
CA SER A 688 12.61 -8.73 15.48
C SER A 688 11.22 -8.95 16.06
N TRP A 689 10.38 -9.71 15.36
CA TRP A 689 9.00 -9.98 15.76
C TRP A 689 8.93 -10.71 17.10
N LEU A 690 9.71 -11.78 17.28
CA LEU A 690 9.75 -12.49 18.56
C LEU A 690 10.22 -11.58 19.68
N GLY A 691 11.27 -10.80 19.43
CA GLY A 691 11.83 -9.93 20.44
C GLY A 691 10.86 -8.84 20.93
N ASP A 692 10.07 -8.27 20.03
CA ASP A 692 9.00 -7.32 20.37
C ASP A 692 7.96 -7.98 21.31
N TRP A 693 7.55 -9.23 21.02
CA TRP A 693 6.61 -9.98 21.86
C TRP A 693 7.21 -10.46 23.18
N VAL A 694 8.51 -10.76 23.23
CA VAL A 694 9.22 -11.06 24.49
C VAL A 694 9.22 -9.83 25.40
N PHE A 695 9.45 -8.62 24.87
CA PHE A 695 9.35 -7.39 25.66
C PHE A 695 7.93 -7.16 26.17
N ALA A 696 6.91 -7.38 25.32
CA ALA A 696 5.52 -7.27 25.73
C ALA A 696 5.16 -8.30 26.83
N ALA A 697 5.60 -9.55 26.69
CA ALA A 697 5.36 -10.64 27.63
C ALA A 697 5.97 -10.38 29.01
N ALA A 698 7.13 -9.73 29.05
CA ALA A 698 7.87 -9.37 30.26
C ALA A 698 7.49 -7.99 30.84
N GLU A 699 6.39 -7.38 30.38
CA GLU A 699 5.93 -6.03 30.76
C GLU A 699 6.95 -4.89 30.53
N ARG A 700 7.88 -5.06 29.57
CA ARG A 700 8.91 -4.09 29.20
C ARG A 700 8.57 -3.34 27.91
N THR A 701 7.34 -2.82 27.83
CA THR A 701 6.85 -2.07 26.65
C THR A 701 7.64 -0.77 26.38
N ASP A 702 8.33 -0.25 27.39
CA ASP A 702 9.29 0.84 27.28
C ASP A 702 10.52 0.46 26.45
N LEU A 703 11.06 -0.75 26.64
CA LEU A 703 12.16 -1.28 25.84
C LEU A 703 11.73 -1.52 24.39
N ALA A 704 10.53 -2.04 24.17
CA ALA A 704 9.96 -2.22 22.83
C ALA A 704 9.88 -0.87 22.07
N ALA A 705 9.31 0.16 22.72
CA ALA A 705 9.24 1.50 22.13
C ALA A 705 10.63 2.08 21.83
N GLY A 706 11.59 1.94 22.75
CA GLY A 706 12.95 2.43 22.56
C GLY A 706 13.67 1.77 21.37
N VAL A 707 13.47 0.47 21.18
CA VAL A 707 14.11 -0.28 20.08
C VAL A 707 13.41 -0.03 18.74
N TRP A 708 12.09 0.18 18.70
CA TRP A 708 11.42 0.67 17.50
C TRP A 708 11.92 2.07 17.10
N ILE A 709 12.06 2.99 18.04
CA ILE A 709 12.60 4.33 17.74
C ILE A 709 14.04 4.24 17.20
N LEU A 710 14.87 3.37 17.77
CA LEU A 710 16.24 3.12 17.27
C LEU A 710 16.21 2.64 15.82
N GLU A 711 15.43 1.61 15.52
CA GLU A 711 15.27 1.06 14.17
C GLU A 711 14.81 2.12 13.18
N GLN A 712 13.72 2.82 13.50
CA GLN A 712 13.11 3.81 12.62
C GLN A 712 14.04 5.02 12.39
N SER A 713 14.80 5.44 13.40
CA SER A 713 15.79 6.53 13.26
C SER A 713 16.92 6.17 12.29
N ILE A 714 17.48 4.96 12.43
CA ILE A 714 18.54 4.47 11.54
C ILE A 714 18.00 4.32 10.12
N ARG A 715 16.77 3.80 9.99
CA ARG A 715 16.09 3.63 8.70
C ARG A 715 15.92 4.97 8.00
N ALA A 716 15.41 5.99 8.69
CA ALA A 716 15.21 7.33 8.12
C ALA A 716 16.52 7.93 7.61
N VAL A 717 17.58 7.90 8.42
CA VAL A 717 18.90 8.42 8.04
C VAL A 717 19.49 7.63 6.88
N GLY A 718 19.40 6.29 6.93
CA GLY A 718 19.91 5.41 5.89
C GLY A 718 19.20 5.64 4.56
N MET A 719 17.87 5.75 4.54
CA MET A 719 17.12 5.98 3.30
C MET A 719 17.50 7.31 2.65
N VAL A 720 17.58 8.39 3.43
CA VAL A 720 18.02 9.69 2.90
C VAL A 720 19.41 9.57 2.30
N PHE A 721 20.33 8.88 2.98
CA PHE A 721 21.67 8.65 2.46
C PHE A 721 21.67 7.86 1.14
N PHE A 722 21.01 6.70 1.10
CA PHE A 722 21.04 5.85 -0.10
C PHE A 722 20.30 6.45 -1.29
N VAL A 723 19.19 7.16 -1.07
CA VAL A 723 18.44 7.81 -2.15
C VAL A 723 19.17 9.03 -2.68
N VAL A 724 19.83 9.82 -1.83
CA VAL A 724 20.51 11.06 -2.27
C VAL A 724 21.90 10.81 -2.83
N TYR A 725 22.68 9.90 -2.24
CA TYR A 725 24.06 9.65 -2.67
C TYR A 725 24.22 8.52 -3.68
N GLU A 726 23.18 7.71 -3.86
CA GLU A 726 23.10 6.60 -4.83
C GLU A 726 24.39 5.73 -4.94
N PRO A 727 24.87 5.15 -3.83
CA PRO A 727 26.15 4.45 -3.84
C PRO A 727 26.09 3.14 -4.64
N VAL A 728 27.16 2.85 -5.37
CA VAL A 728 27.40 1.53 -5.97
C VAL A 728 28.44 0.79 -5.14
N VAL A 729 28.06 -0.35 -4.56
CA VAL A 729 28.94 -1.14 -3.69
C VAL A 729 29.10 -2.53 -4.30
N LEU A 730 30.35 -2.94 -4.55
CA LEU A 730 30.66 -4.24 -5.16
C LEU A 730 29.95 -4.48 -6.51
N GLY A 731 29.71 -3.40 -7.27
CA GLY A 731 29.00 -3.46 -8.55
C GLY A 731 27.47 -3.55 -8.43
N ILE A 732 26.91 -3.54 -7.21
CA ILE A 732 25.46 -3.50 -6.97
C ILE A 732 25.06 -2.04 -6.74
N TYR A 733 24.12 -1.55 -7.55
CA TYR A 733 23.53 -0.23 -7.38
C TYR A 733 22.58 -0.24 -6.17
N LEU A 734 22.90 0.56 -5.16
CA LEU A 734 22.13 0.71 -3.92
C LEU A 734 21.48 2.09 -3.83
N GLY A 735 21.30 2.78 -4.96
CA GLY A 735 20.50 4.00 -5.03
C GLY A 735 19.00 3.73 -5.13
N ALA A 736 18.21 4.81 -5.20
CA ALA A 736 16.77 4.77 -5.41
C ALA A 736 16.00 3.76 -4.52
N MET A 737 15.07 3.00 -5.11
CA MET A 737 14.22 2.04 -4.41
C MET A 737 14.99 0.90 -3.72
N PRO A 738 16.01 0.26 -4.35
CA PRO A 738 16.87 -0.71 -3.67
C PRO A 738 17.53 -0.14 -2.41
N GLY A 739 18.02 1.10 -2.48
CA GLY A 739 18.63 1.81 -1.37
C GLY A 739 17.73 1.96 -0.14
N ILE A 740 16.44 2.17 -0.37
CA ILE A 740 15.43 2.20 0.70
C ILE A 740 15.36 0.86 1.43
N ILE A 741 15.29 -0.24 0.68
CA ILE A 741 15.20 -1.60 1.26
C ILE A 741 16.52 -2.00 1.94
N THR A 742 17.66 -1.53 1.43
CA THR A 742 18.96 -1.68 2.09
C THR A 742 18.98 -0.96 3.43
N ALA A 743 18.48 0.28 3.51
CA ALA A 743 18.35 1.00 4.77
C ALA A 743 17.45 0.27 5.78
N TYR A 744 16.35 -0.32 5.31
CA TYR A 744 15.47 -1.15 6.13
C TYR A 744 16.22 -2.35 6.71
N SER A 745 17.01 -3.02 5.87
CA SER A 745 17.79 -4.20 6.25
C SER A 745 18.86 -3.86 7.30
N ILE A 746 19.59 -2.75 7.12
CA ILE A 746 20.60 -2.27 8.08
C ILE A 746 19.95 -1.90 9.42
N ALA A 747 18.85 -1.15 9.38
CA ALA A 747 18.11 -0.75 10.57
C ALA A 747 17.58 -1.96 11.35
N LEU A 748 16.97 -2.92 10.66
CA LEU A 748 16.46 -4.14 11.27
C LEU A 748 17.58 -5.01 11.86
N PHE A 749 18.72 -5.10 11.18
CA PHE A 749 19.89 -5.82 11.70
C PHE A 749 20.40 -5.20 13.01
N ILE A 750 20.57 -3.87 13.05
CA ILE A 750 20.99 -3.16 14.27
C ILE A 750 19.94 -3.29 15.37
N LYS A 751 18.66 -3.21 15.02
CA LYS A 751 17.55 -3.49 15.94
C LYS A 751 17.71 -4.87 16.56
N ASN A 752 17.86 -5.92 15.74
CA ASN A 752 17.99 -7.29 16.22
C ASN A 752 19.16 -7.44 17.20
N ILE A 753 20.33 -6.85 16.92
CA ILE A 753 21.46 -6.84 17.86
C ILE A 753 21.06 -6.21 19.20
N ALA A 754 20.41 -5.04 19.16
CA ALA A 754 19.96 -4.34 20.36
C ALA A 754 18.91 -5.14 21.15
N VAL A 755 17.88 -5.69 20.47
CA VAL A 755 16.81 -6.49 21.08
C VAL A 755 17.42 -7.68 21.82
N TRP A 756 18.23 -8.49 21.15
CA TRP A 756 18.74 -9.73 21.74
C TRP A 756 19.81 -9.49 22.80
N THR A 757 20.55 -8.36 22.72
CA THR A 757 21.42 -7.90 23.82
C THR A 757 20.60 -7.51 25.05
N LEU A 758 19.48 -6.83 24.87
CA LEU A 758 18.60 -6.40 25.95
C LEU A 758 17.85 -7.57 26.59
N ILE A 759 17.30 -8.49 25.77
CA ILE A 759 16.62 -9.71 26.26
C ILE A 759 17.59 -10.52 27.13
N ARG A 760 18.80 -10.78 26.61
CA ARG A 760 19.83 -11.55 27.33
C ARG A 760 20.24 -10.93 28.66
N ARG A 761 20.21 -9.59 28.76
CA ARG A 761 20.63 -8.86 29.97
C ARG A 761 19.50 -8.63 30.97
N LYS A 762 18.24 -8.54 30.51
CA LYS A 762 17.12 -8.02 31.34
C LYS A 762 15.95 -8.99 31.50
N ILE A 763 15.83 -10.03 30.67
CA ILE A 763 14.67 -10.93 30.66
C ILE A 763 15.10 -12.39 30.81
N THR A 764 15.71 -12.97 29.77
CA THR A 764 16.15 -14.37 29.75
C THR A 764 17.35 -14.52 28.83
N ALA A 765 18.20 -15.53 29.08
CA ALA A 765 19.43 -15.78 28.33
C ALA A 765 19.33 -17.09 27.51
N PRO A 766 18.50 -17.14 26.46
CA PRO A 766 18.22 -18.37 25.76
C PRO A 766 19.46 -18.91 25.05
N LYS A 767 19.70 -20.21 25.19
CA LYS A 767 20.73 -20.91 24.43
C LYS A 767 20.37 -20.95 22.94
N LEU A 768 21.29 -20.52 22.09
CA LEU A 768 21.11 -20.59 20.63
C LEU A 768 21.50 -21.99 20.16
N TYR A 769 20.51 -22.84 19.93
CA TYR A 769 20.70 -24.17 19.32
C TYR A 769 20.99 -24.03 17.83
N ALA A 770 22.22 -23.61 17.50
CA ALA A 770 22.58 -23.14 16.17
C ALA A 770 22.30 -24.15 15.05
N TRP A 771 22.55 -25.44 15.30
CA TRP A 771 22.31 -26.49 14.31
C TRP A 771 20.81 -26.69 14.04
N GLN A 772 20.03 -26.96 15.09
CA GLN A 772 18.59 -27.21 14.97
C GLN A 772 17.80 -25.98 14.52
N SER A 773 18.21 -24.79 14.97
CA SER A 773 17.48 -23.54 14.70
C SER A 773 17.84 -22.95 13.34
N TYR A 774 19.11 -23.05 12.91
CA TYR A 774 19.57 -22.33 11.73
C TYR A 774 20.21 -23.24 10.68
N VAL A 775 21.24 -24.01 11.03
CA VAL A 775 22.04 -24.72 10.02
C VAL A 775 21.23 -25.80 9.29
N GLY A 776 20.58 -26.70 10.02
CA GLY A 776 19.76 -27.75 9.42
C GLY A 776 18.60 -27.20 8.58
N PRO A 777 17.77 -26.29 9.13
CA PRO A 777 16.72 -25.60 8.37
C PRO A 777 17.23 -24.83 7.13
N ALA A 778 18.42 -24.21 7.18
CA ALA A 778 19.01 -23.50 6.04
C ALA A 778 19.47 -24.45 4.93
N LEU A 779 20.08 -25.59 5.29
CA LEU A 779 20.44 -26.62 4.31
C LEU A 779 19.19 -27.19 3.61
N ALA A 780 18.12 -27.41 4.36
CA ALA A 780 16.84 -27.81 3.79
C ALA A 780 16.24 -26.73 2.86
N ALA A 781 16.44 -25.46 3.19
CA ALA A 781 15.96 -24.34 2.38
C ALA A 781 16.73 -24.23 1.07
N LEU A 782 18.04 -24.45 1.08
CA LEU A 782 18.84 -24.53 -0.14
C LEU A 782 18.37 -25.67 -1.04
N ALA A 783 18.13 -26.86 -0.48
CA ALA A 783 17.59 -27.99 -1.26
C ALA A 783 16.21 -27.67 -1.85
N ASN A 784 15.33 -27.05 -1.07
CA ASN A 784 14.01 -26.62 -1.52
C ASN A 784 14.11 -25.58 -2.66
N TYR A 785 14.98 -24.57 -2.51
CA TYR A 785 15.25 -23.58 -3.54
C TYR A 785 15.72 -24.23 -4.85
N PHE A 786 16.73 -25.10 -4.81
CA PHE A 786 17.25 -25.72 -6.03
C PHE A 786 16.21 -26.60 -6.74
N VAL A 787 15.42 -27.37 -5.99
CA VAL A 787 14.35 -28.18 -6.58
C VAL A 787 13.28 -27.29 -7.22
N LEU A 788 12.84 -26.24 -6.53
CA LEU A 788 11.86 -25.32 -7.06
C LEU A 788 12.39 -24.52 -8.26
N GLU A 789 13.66 -24.12 -8.23
CA GLU A 789 14.31 -23.41 -9.33
C GLU A 789 14.36 -24.30 -10.58
N ILE A 790 14.78 -25.57 -10.44
CA ILE A 790 14.78 -26.54 -11.55
C ILE A 790 13.36 -26.75 -12.08
N LEU A 791 12.38 -26.97 -11.20
CA LEU A 791 10.98 -27.11 -11.61
C LEU A 791 10.49 -25.86 -12.34
N SER A 792 10.81 -24.67 -11.83
CA SER A 792 10.39 -23.41 -12.44
C SER A 792 10.99 -23.21 -13.83
N GLN A 793 12.26 -23.58 -14.04
CA GLN A 793 12.90 -23.49 -15.36
C GLN A 793 12.31 -24.49 -16.37
N LEU A 794 11.83 -25.65 -15.90
CA LEU A 794 11.25 -26.68 -16.77
C LEU A 794 9.78 -26.40 -17.14
N PHE A 795 9.01 -25.82 -16.22
CA PHE A 795 7.56 -25.69 -16.35
C PHE A 795 7.07 -24.28 -16.69
N TRP A 796 7.86 -23.24 -16.44
CA TRP A 796 7.40 -21.87 -16.63
C TRP A 796 7.35 -21.50 -18.12
N GLY A 797 6.17 -21.08 -18.59
CA GLY A 797 5.95 -20.75 -20.01
C GLY A 797 6.40 -19.34 -20.43
N GLY A 798 6.89 -18.53 -19.49
CA GLY A 798 7.48 -17.22 -19.75
C GLY A 798 6.64 -16.04 -19.24
N VAL A 799 6.97 -14.85 -19.74
CA VAL A 799 6.25 -13.61 -19.43
C VAL A 799 4.79 -13.74 -19.90
N ASP A 800 3.86 -13.20 -19.13
CA ASP A 800 2.41 -13.29 -19.34
C ASP A 800 1.79 -14.70 -19.28
N ASP A 801 2.55 -15.75 -18.94
CA ASP A 801 2.00 -17.08 -18.67
C ASP A 801 1.43 -17.19 -17.25
N LEU A 802 0.15 -16.84 -17.18
CA LEU A 802 -0.68 -16.84 -16.01
C LEU A 802 -0.74 -18.20 -15.29
N ILE A 803 -0.90 -19.28 -16.06
CA ILE A 803 -1.29 -20.58 -15.50
C ILE A 803 -0.08 -21.23 -14.86
N THR A 804 1.06 -21.26 -15.55
CA THR A 804 2.26 -21.90 -15.02
C THR A 804 2.82 -21.11 -13.83
N SER A 805 2.77 -19.77 -13.86
CA SER A 805 3.15 -18.93 -12.71
C SER A 805 2.29 -19.19 -11.46
N ALA A 806 0.97 -19.31 -11.61
CA ALA A 806 0.09 -19.61 -10.47
C ALA A 806 0.33 -21.02 -9.90
N ILE A 807 0.53 -22.02 -10.77
CA ILE A 807 0.82 -23.40 -10.36
C ILE A 807 2.15 -23.46 -9.62
N LEU A 808 3.20 -22.83 -10.15
CA LEU A 808 4.51 -22.78 -9.50
C LEU A 808 4.43 -22.09 -8.13
N PHE A 809 3.68 -20.99 -8.05
CA PHE A 809 3.47 -20.28 -6.79
C PHE A 809 2.71 -21.12 -5.76
N PHE A 810 1.67 -21.85 -6.19
CA PHE A 810 0.98 -22.82 -5.35
C PHE A 810 1.93 -23.92 -4.85
N ILE A 811 2.73 -24.52 -5.75
CA ILE A 811 3.74 -25.52 -5.40
C ILE A 811 4.72 -24.96 -4.37
N ALA A 812 5.20 -23.73 -4.56
CA ALA A 812 6.16 -23.09 -3.69
C ALA A 812 5.61 -22.74 -2.29
N THR A 813 4.29 -22.59 -2.12
CA THR A 813 3.67 -22.15 -0.85
C THR A 813 2.96 -23.25 -0.07
N LEU A 814 2.69 -24.42 -0.67
CA LEU A 814 2.03 -25.52 0.04
C LEU A 814 2.71 -26.89 -0.15
N PRO A 815 2.79 -27.50 -1.36
CA PRO A 815 3.55 -28.74 -1.56
C PRO A 815 5.03 -28.67 -1.13
N SER A 816 5.72 -27.57 -1.37
CA SER A 816 7.12 -27.37 -1.00
C SER A 816 7.35 -27.50 0.50
N LEU A 817 6.36 -27.16 1.34
CA LEU A 817 6.46 -27.29 2.79
C LEU A 817 6.79 -28.72 3.17
N TYR A 818 6.10 -29.70 2.57
CA TYR A 818 6.32 -31.12 2.88
C TYR A 818 7.68 -31.61 2.41
N PHE A 819 8.14 -31.17 1.23
CA PHE A 819 9.47 -31.48 0.74
C PHE A 819 10.56 -30.87 1.65
N TYR A 820 10.47 -29.58 1.93
CA TYR A 820 11.34 -28.86 2.85
C TYR A 820 11.40 -29.53 4.23
N SER A 821 10.24 -29.93 4.75
CA SER A 821 10.09 -30.60 6.04
C SER A 821 10.80 -31.96 6.08
N PHE A 822 10.66 -32.74 5.01
CA PHE A 822 11.37 -34.01 4.87
C PHE A 822 12.89 -33.80 4.85
N VAL A 823 13.39 -32.83 4.08
CA VAL A 823 14.83 -32.53 4.03
C VAL A 823 15.32 -31.98 5.38
N SER A 824 14.53 -31.16 6.06
CA SER A 824 14.86 -30.68 7.40
C SER A 824 15.04 -31.84 8.39
N GLY A 825 14.17 -32.85 8.34
CA GLY A 825 14.35 -34.11 9.08
C GLY A 825 15.68 -34.80 8.74
N LEU A 826 16.07 -34.85 7.46
CA LEU A 826 17.34 -35.46 7.02
C LEU A 826 18.59 -34.73 7.54
N THR A 827 18.52 -33.42 7.76
CA THR A 827 19.68 -32.61 8.20
C THR A 827 20.01 -32.72 9.69
N GLY A 828 19.24 -33.51 10.46
CA GLY A 828 19.41 -33.59 11.93
C GLY A 828 18.90 -32.33 12.65
N ALA A 829 17.98 -31.58 12.05
CA ALA A 829 17.37 -30.40 12.67
C ALA A 829 16.35 -30.76 13.78
N TRP A 830 16.08 -32.04 13.99
CA TRP A 830 15.06 -32.57 14.90
C TRP A 830 15.65 -33.67 15.77
N ASP A 831 15.37 -33.59 17.06
CA ASP A 831 15.60 -34.64 18.06
C ASP A 831 14.28 -35.32 18.47
N GLU A 832 14.36 -36.42 19.21
CA GLU A 832 13.20 -37.18 19.69
C GLU A 832 12.20 -36.31 20.47
N ASN A 833 12.68 -35.48 21.39
CA ASN A 833 11.85 -34.63 22.24
C ASN A 833 11.01 -33.65 21.42
N THR A 834 11.65 -32.97 20.49
CA THR A 834 11.03 -31.94 19.67
C THR A 834 10.15 -32.54 18.57
N LEU A 835 10.48 -33.74 18.10
CA LEU A 835 9.62 -34.50 17.21
C LEU A 835 8.37 -35.01 17.95
N ALA A 836 8.49 -35.48 19.19
CA ALA A 836 7.37 -35.90 20.01
C ALA A 836 6.42 -34.72 20.32
N GLU A 837 6.97 -33.56 20.68
CA GLU A 837 6.21 -32.34 20.91
C GLU A 837 5.46 -31.87 19.65
N PHE A 838 6.11 -31.91 18.49
CA PHE A 838 5.45 -31.59 17.22
C PHE A 838 4.35 -32.61 16.87
N GLY A 839 4.60 -33.90 17.10
CA GLY A 839 3.59 -34.95 16.92
C GLY A 839 2.35 -34.73 17.79
N LYS A 840 2.54 -34.38 19.06
CA LYS A 840 1.45 -34.00 19.98
C LYS A 840 0.66 -32.82 19.42
N SER A 841 1.36 -31.75 19.04
CA SER A 841 0.78 -30.52 18.48
C SER A 841 -0.07 -30.78 17.23
N ALA A 842 0.43 -31.60 16.31
CA ALA A 842 -0.24 -31.93 15.06
C ALA A 842 -1.51 -32.78 15.28
N ASN A 843 -1.51 -33.65 16.30
CA ASN A 843 -2.67 -34.47 16.65
C ASN A 843 -3.77 -33.68 17.37
N MET A 844 -3.41 -32.60 18.07
CA MET A 844 -4.38 -31.68 18.68
C MET A 844 -5.19 -30.89 17.65
N VAL A 845 -4.74 -30.80 16.39
CA VAL A 845 -5.46 -30.12 15.32
C VAL A 845 -6.63 -30.97 14.83
N LYS A 846 -7.82 -30.75 15.40
CA LYS A 846 -9.03 -31.53 15.10
C LYS A 846 -9.91 -30.95 13.97
N VAL A 847 -9.58 -29.77 13.44
CA VAL A 847 -10.33 -29.14 12.34
C VAL A 847 -10.27 -30.00 11.07
N ALA A 848 -11.43 -30.30 10.48
CA ALA A 848 -11.54 -31.15 9.29
C ALA A 848 -10.69 -30.61 8.12
N GLY A 849 -9.97 -31.48 7.42
CA GLY A 849 -9.02 -31.10 6.35
C GLY A 849 -7.71 -30.51 6.87
N ILE A 850 -7.76 -29.53 7.77
CA ILE A 850 -6.56 -28.89 8.35
C ILE A 850 -5.75 -29.87 9.20
N GLY A 851 -6.41 -30.69 10.02
CA GLY A 851 -5.75 -31.74 10.79
C GLY A 851 -5.10 -32.82 9.92
N TRP A 852 -5.57 -33.01 8.68
CA TRP A 852 -4.88 -33.87 7.72
C TRP A 852 -3.57 -33.23 7.24
N LEU A 853 -3.60 -31.95 6.88
CA LEU A 853 -2.40 -31.20 6.46
C LEU A 853 -1.35 -31.16 7.58
N ALA A 854 -1.76 -30.86 8.82
CA ALA A 854 -0.87 -30.81 9.98
C ALA A 854 -0.19 -32.15 10.27
N ARG A 855 -0.94 -33.26 10.25
CA ARG A 855 -0.36 -34.59 10.47
C ARG A 855 0.56 -35.05 9.33
N ARG A 856 0.28 -34.64 8.09
CA ARG A 856 1.17 -34.91 6.95
C ARG A 856 2.46 -34.08 7.02
N PHE A 857 2.37 -32.86 7.53
CA PHE A 857 3.53 -32.02 7.76
C PHE A 857 4.45 -32.65 8.81
N TYR A 858 3.89 -33.07 9.96
CA TYR A 858 4.61 -33.88 10.93
C TYR A 858 5.20 -35.16 10.32
N GLY A 859 4.39 -35.91 9.57
CA GLY A 859 4.81 -37.15 8.93
C GLY A 859 5.99 -36.98 7.96
N ALA A 860 6.06 -35.86 7.25
CA ALA A 860 7.19 -35.55 6.38
C ALA A 860 8.50 -35.35 7.17
N VAL A 861 8.46 -34.58 8.25
CA VAL A 861 9.61 -34.39 9.15
C VAL A 861 10.04 -35.72 9.75
N ALA A 862 9.10 -36.49 10.31
CA ALA A 862 9.38 -37.78 10.94
C ALA A 862 9.98 -38.80 9.95
N ALA A 863 9.51 -38.82 8.71
CA ALA A 863 10.07 -39.67 7.67
C ALA A 863 11.52 -39.30 7.33
N GLY A 864 11.84 -38.00 7.26
CA GLY A 864 13.22 -37.53 7.07
C GLY A 864 14.12 -37.88 8.26
N ALA A 865 13.65 -37.60 9.48
CA ALA A 865 14.39 -37.90 10.72
C ALA A 865 14.72 -39.38 10.85
N LYS A 866 13.76 -40.27 10.54
CA LYS A 866 13.95 -41.74 10.58
C LYS A 866 15.07 -42.25 9.67
N ILE A 867 15.33 -41.56 8.55
CA ILE A 867 16.36 -41.94 7.58
C ILE A 867 17.69 -41.22 7.88
N SER A 868 17.65 -40.15 8.66
CA SER A 868 18.81 -39.30 8.89
C SER A 868 19.88 -39.98 9.75
N PRO A 869 21.15 -40.01 9.30
CA PRO A 869 22.28 -40.36 10.16
C PRO A 869 22.63 -39.25 11.17
N LEU A 870 21.99 -38.09 11.08
CA LEU A 870 22.20 -36.92 11.93
C LEU A 870 21.08 -36.73 12.97
N HIS A 871 20.07 -37.60 13.00
CA HIS A 871 19.02 -37.57 14.02
C HIS A 871 19.62 -37.71 15.42
N ASP A 872 19.12 -36.94 16.37
CA ASP A 872 19.58 -36.86 17.78
C ASP A 872 21.04 -36.44 18.03
N ASN A 873 21.81 -36.09 17.00
CA ASN A 873 23.20 -35.64 17.20
C ASN A 873 23.31 -34.24 17.84
N PHE A 874 22.22 -33.46 17.88
CA PHE A 874 22.22 -32.06 18.32
C PHE A 874 21.04 -31.72 19.25
N PRO A 875 20.85 -32.40 20.41
CA PRO A 875 19.64 -32.30 21.22
C PRO A 875 19.45 -30.94 21.92
N ILE A 876 18.19 -30.55 22.17
CA ILE A 876 17.84 -29.42 23.05
C ILE A 876 17.99 -29.85 24.52
N ASP A 877 19.13 -29.51 25.11
CA ASP A 877 19.52 -29.91 26.47
C ASP A 877 18.69 -29.27 27.60
N VAL A 878 17.99 -28.17 27.36
CA VAL A 878 17.12 -27.52 28.37
C VAL A 878 15.73 -28.17 28.44
N TYR A 879 15.37 -29.02 27.47
CA TYR A 879 14.01 -29.54 27.30
C TYR A 879 13.46 -30.24 28.55
N GLU A 880 14.19 -31.20 29.11
CA GLU A 880 13.73 -31.96 30.29
C GLU A 880 13.49 -31.04 31.49
N SER A 881 14.47 -30.18 31.82
CA SER A 881 14.35 -29.23 32.94
C SER A 881 13.21 -28.22 32.76
N ALA A 882 12.92 -27.81 31.53
CA ALA A 882 11.83 -26.91 31.22
C ALA A 882 10.46 -27.62 31.30
N MET A 883 10.38 -28.90 30.93
CA MET A 883 9.16 -29.69 31.06
C MET A 883 8.84 -30.01 32.53
N GLU A 884 9.84 -30.18 33.40
CA GLU A 884 9.63 -30.25 34.85
C GLU A 884 9.00 -28.95 35.39
N GLU A 885 9.48 -27.79 34.96
CA GLU A 885 8.88 -26.49 35.31
C GLU A 885 7.45 -26.34 34.75
N ALA A 886 7.19 -26.81 33.53
CA ALA A 886 5.88 -26.79 32.91
C ALA A 886 4.87 -27.70 33.64
N GLU A 887 5.30 -28.89 34.06
CA GLU A 887 4.48 -29.80 34.85
C GLU A 887 4.18 -29.20 36.23
N SER A 888 5.19 -28.61 36.88
CA SER A 888 5.02 -27.86 38.13
C SER A 888 3.95 -26.76 37.98
N LEU A 889 4.01 -25.95 36.92
CA LEU A 889 2.99 -24.92 36.68
C LEU A 889 1.62 -25.52 36.41
N THR A 890 1.55 -26.60 35.63
CA THR A 890 0.29 -27.28 35.32
C THR A 890 -0.35 -27.80 36.61
N GLN A 891 0.45 -28.33 37.55
CA GLN A 891 -0.02 -28.77 38.86
C GLN A 891 -0.38 -27.60 39.79
N GLU A 892 0.32 -26.48 39.74
CA GLU A 892 -0.03 -25.25 40.48
C GLU A 892 -1.37 -24.69 40.01
N LYS A 893 -1.59 -24.65 38.68
CA LYS A 893 -2.87 -24.25 38.07
C LYS A 893 -4.03 -25.16 38.52
N LYS A 894 -3.80 -26.48 38.54
CA LYS A 894 -4.77 -27.47 39.08
C LYS A 894 -5.16 -27.23 40.55
N LYS A 895 -4.30 -26.61 41.36
CA LYS A 895 -4.59 -26.31 42.78
C LYS A 895 -5.38 -25.01 42.98
N LEU A 896 -5.43 -24.14 41.97
CA LEU A 896 -6.16 -22.87 42.00
C LEU A 896 -7.61 -23.00 41.48
N GLU A 897 -7.96 -24.12 40.84
CA GLU A 897 -9.33 -24.45 40.39
C GLU A 897 -10.25 -25.02 41.50
N ILE A 898 -10.17 -24.49 42.73
CA ILE A 898 -11.07 -24.85 43.85
C ILE A 898 -12.15 -23.79 44.03
#